data_AF-A0A0A1X427-F1
#
_entry.id   AF-A0A0A1X427-F1
#
_cell.length_a   1.000
_cell.length_b   1.000
_cell.length_c   1.000
_cell.angle_alpha   90.00
_cell.angle_beta   90.00
_cell.angle_gamma   90.00
#
_symmetry.space_group_name_H-M   'P 1'
#
loop_
_entity.id
_entity.type
_entity.pdbx_description
1 polymer ?
#
loop_
_entity_poly.entity_id
_entity_poly.type
_entity_poly.pdbx_seq_one_letter_code
_entity_poly.pdbx_strand_id
1 'polypeptide(L)'
;MSLKVEEICSNLQSEERRTKLSTLNLLQSHCQKESSAELHTLFDEIYLHLLKCYSDRFESVREQAVQTVTEFVNQLPPNDFHLMNIVSTLVERLAQQETLESSEEIRLLYIQQLLALIQKYTITGNKRSLQECYTEIVSVLAKALRDAYPAVQRESCSCVVALMNNADTFAIQPFTEKLTKPLYGMLNHKHSLARISAVEAIGRLALHVDPKNDNLSQLIMEVSPLLMDSMPLVRRECGQLGILLALELRDRYSFFERIIPFILCCLKDDSPEVVDFIRPQWIKCGKQYYEENEEELSKQEIADLPVKNYPAGVERPTIGCRAIVQRSLRLLSLITRESNDWKVNVRLHSLKLLYQFVLHAEAAMTAKFFEIYGDVARACRDAEPIVSTEALKVADLMGRLFSYDDWIEHGFDGLAKNSKEGYLKCFYHMFAASLVNKMDDIIRISEMLINSEFSQTLKPEVQLYVLKLVETLLLKSDEAKFENDKTKKLFLNSYVATIKVMALSFDSEQSNVVAVQDLGQQILTKIAARQEITVAVLHENYFASALNYVENLDAALDDLTEPILLLNGLINIAKLRATYLQSLQDKIIQVWQNCDDSAKVKIFTSISVVMLQWTETIQRQLCESTELLRTFVLSIIEPHLLWRAGANAEAMRSLAMATLCSMSQGAAEEARLVLPECVSKYLPSLLEDRTVSTRHYSVKCLFNFGEVGVEQLKPIAYATLQRLDDPSAGIRELAALAIPKLSPKFVKTKGEQGDIEHEVWETFIKKALDMMFLHYDGPEVRLQKSLKVSINLLAEKYPDICKDSYKRTVAMSYNSLSLHELQSELPILI
;
A
#
# COMPACT_ATOMS: atom_id res chain seq x y z
N MET A 1 39.39 -45.64 56.91
CA MET A 1 40.03 -46.95 56.69
C MET A 1 41.03 -46.72 55.56
N SER A 2 42.34 -46.81 55.81
CA SER A 2 43.36 -46.46 54.80
C SER A 2 43.14 -47.32 53.56
N LEU A 3 42.77 -46.69 52.44
CA LEU A 3 42.71 -47.36 51.15
C LEU A 3 44.13 -47.86 50.81
N LYS A 4 44.26 -49.14 50.43
CA LYS A 4 45.53 -49.69 49.94
C LYS A 4 45.65 -49.38 48.45
N VAL A 5 46.60 -48.53 48.09
CA VAL A 5 46.78 -48.07 46.72
C VAL A 5 47.10 -49.22 45.75
N GLU A 6 47.94 -50.18 46.17
CA GLU A 6 48.25 -51.38 45.37
C GLU A 6 47.00 -52.19 45.00
N GLU A 7 46.05 -52.32 45.94
CA GLU A 7 44.79 -53.02 45.73
C GLU A 7 43.88 -52.25 44.77
N ILE A 8 43.81 -50.92 44.90
CA ILE A 8 43.06 -50.06 43.97
C ILE A 8 43.62 -50.19 42.54
N CYS A 9 44.94 -50.06 42.37
CA CYS A 9 45.58 -50.15 41.06
C CYS A 9 45.37 -51.53 40.42
N SER A 10 45.50 -52.61 41.20
CA SER A 10 45.22 -53.97 40.74
C SER A 10 43.76 -54.14 40.32
N ASN A 11 42.82 -53.64 41.11
CA ASN A 11 41.39 -53.74 40.81
C ASN A 11 40.98 -52.94 39.57
N LEU A 12 41.56 -51.75 39.34
CA LEU A 12 41.32 -50.94 38.13
C LEU A 12 41.86 -51.64 36.86
N GLN A 13 42.89 -52.46 36.99
CA GLN A 13 43.47 -53.25 35.89
C GLN A 13 42.86 -54.66 35.73
N SER A 14 41.98 -55.09 36.63
CA SER A 14 41.30 -56.40 36.58
C SER A 14 40.65 -56.67 35.22
N GLU A 15 40.41 -57.91 34.83
CA GLU A 15 39.57 -58.17 33.65
C GLU A 15 38.06 -58.05 33.95
N GLU A 16 37.69 -58.07 35.23
CA GLU A 16 36.30 -58.11 35.67
C GLU A 16 35.66 -56.71 35.74
N ARG A 17 34.58 -56.51 34.97
CA ARG A 17 33.79 -55.28 34.96
C ARG A 17 33.33 -54.86 36.36
N ARG A 18 32.82 -55.81 37.16
CA ARG A 18 32.23 -55.53 38.48
C ARG A 18 33.29 -55.01 39.46
N THR A 19 34.48 -55.57 39.42
CA THR A 19 35.62 -55.21 40.28
C THR A 19 36.09 -53.79 39.99
N LYS A 20 36.19 -53.42 38.70
CA LYS A 20 36.48 -52.03 38.29
C LYS A 20 35.43 -51.04 38.77
N LEU A 21 34.15 -51.31 38.47
CA LEU A 21 33.05 -50.40 38.83
C LEU A 21 32.93 -50.21 40.35
N SER A 22 33.06 -51.30 41.12
CA SER A 22 33.05 -51.25 42.58
C SER A 22 34.18 -50.35 43.12
N THR A 23 35.37 -50.46 42.52
CA THR A 23 36.54 -49.65 42.89
C THR A 23 36.36 -48.18 42.51
N LEU A 24 35.84 -47.89 41.30
CA LEU A 24 35.59 -46.51 40.87
C LEU A 24 34.51 -45.82 41.71
N ASN A 25 33.45 -46.55 42.07
CA ASN A 25 32.40 -46.05 42.97
C ASN A 25 32.94 -45.80 44.39
N LEU A 26 33.80 -46.68 44.88
CA LEU A 26 34.49 -46.49 46.16
C LEU A 26 35.32 -45.19 46.13
N LEU A 27 36.10 -44.97 45.07
CA LEU A 27 36.91 -43.76 44.89
C LEU A 27 36.05 -42.48 44.85
N GLN A 28 34.92 -42.49 44.14
CA GLN A 28 33.98 -41.35 44.16
C GLN A 28 33.43 -41.08 45.56
N SER A 29 33.01 -42.13 46.27
CA SER A 29 32.49 -41.98 47.63
C SER A 29 33.55 -41.47 48.62
N HIS A 30 34.82 -41.74 48.34
CA HIS A 30 35.95 -41.28 49.13
C HIS A 30 36.25 -39.81 48.85
N CYS A 31 36.17 -39.36 47.59
CA CYS A 31 36.26 -37.94 47.25
C CYS A 31 35.27 -37.11 48.08
N GLN A 32 34.04 -37.58 48.32
CA GLN A 32 33.05 -36.80 49.08
C GLN A 32 33.32 -36.70 50.59
N LYS A 33 34.24 -37.48 51.15
CA LYS A 33 34.36 -37.68 52.61
C LYS A 33 35.68 -37.20 53.20
N GLU A 34 36.72 -37.09 52.39
CA GLU A 34 38.09 -36.89 52.87
C GLU A 34 38.61 -35.48 52.63
N SER A 35 39.76 -35.17 53.23
CA SER A 35 40.40 -33.87 53.06
C SER A 35 41.12 -33.76 51.70
N SER A 36 41.21 -32.54 51.15
CA SER A 36 41.87 -32.27 49.86
C SER A 36 43.34 -32.74 49.82
N ALA A 37 44.05 -32.71 50.96
CA ALA A 37 45.43 -33.17 51.05
C ALA A 37 45.58 -34.69 50.88
N GLU A 38 44.70 -35.48 51.52
CA GLU A 38 44.68 -36.94 51.40
C GLU A 38 44.26 -37.38 49.99
N LEU A 39 43.29 -36.68 49.40
CA LEU A 39 42.88 -36.91 48.02
C LEU A 39 44.00 -36.60 47.02
N HIS A 40 44.83 -35.58 47.29
CA HIS A 40 45.95 -35.23 46.41
C HIS A 40 46.97 -36.38 46.35
N THR A 41 47.41 -36.87 47.52
CA THR A 41 48.35 -37.99 47.59
C THR A 41 47.79 -39.25 46.96
N LEU A 42 46.52 -39.55 47.19
CA LEU A 42 45.87 -40.71 46.59
C LEU A 42 45.82 -40.59 45.06
N PHE A 43 45.40 -39.42 44.55
CA PHE A 43 45.26 -39.20 43.11
C PHE A 43 46.60 -39.28 42.40
N ASP A 44 47.67 -38.68 42.95
CA ASP A 44 49.03 -38.75 42.40
C ASP A 44 49.50 -40.19 42.16
N GLU A 45 49.13 -41.13 43.05
CA GLU A 45 49.55 -42.53 42.93
C GLU A 45 48.69 -43.35 41.95
N ILE A 46 47.42 -42.96 41.73
CA ILE A 46 46.46 -43.77 40.95
C ILE A 46 46.04 -43.17 39.60
N TYR A 47 46.32 -41.89 39.31
CA TYR A 47 45.72 -41.20 38.17
C TYR A 47 46.02 -41.87 36.81
N LEU A 48 47.23 -42.39 36.57
CA LEU A 48 47.55 -43.12 35.32
C LEU A 48 46.69 -44.37 35.15
N HIS A 49 46.38 -45.06 36.26
CA HIS A 49 45.52 -46.24 36.24
C HIS A 49 44.07 -45.85 35.92
N LEU A 50 43.60 -44.72 36.45
CA LEU A 50 42.28 -44.15 36.12
C LEU A 50 42.19 -43.71 34.65
N LEU A 51 43.21 -43.03 34.12
CA LEU A 51 43.24 -42.59 32.73
C LEU A 51 43.29 -43.77 31.75
N LYS A 52 43.99 -44.86 32.08
CA LYS A 52 43.94 -46.10 31.28
C LYS A 52 42.52 -46.66 31.17
N CYS A 53 41.67 -46.50 32.19
CA CYS A 53 40.27 -46.92 32.12
C CYS A 53 39.45 -46.18 31.07
N TYR A 54 39.93 -45.06 30.50
CA TYR A 54 39.23 -44.35 29.40
C TYR A 54 39.29 -45.13 28.09
N SER A 55 40.20 -46.11 28.00
CA SER A 55 40.30 -47.06 26.90
C SER A 55 39.75 -48.44 27.24
N ASP A 56 39.03 -48.59 28.36
CA ASP A 56 38.51 -49.89 28.78
C ASP A 56 37.52 -50.48 27.76
N ARG A 57 37.47 -51.80 27.65
CA ARG A 57 36.53 -52.50 26.76
C ARG A 57 35.06 -52.27 27.15
N PHE A 58 34.77 -52.02 28.43
CA PHE A 58 33.42 -51.81 28.93
C PHE A 58 33.08 -50.33 28.98
N GLU A 59 32.03 -49.93 28.25
CA GLU A 59 31.52 -48.56 28.22
C GLU A 59 31.22 -48.00 29.61
N SER A 60 30.53 -48.74 30.47
CA SER A 60 30.23 -48.30 31.84
C SER A 60 31.47 -48.04 32.70
N VAL A 61 32.59 -48.74 32.41
CA VAL A 61 33.86 -48.49 33.13
C VAL A 61 34.49 -47.20 32.65
N ARG A 62 34.48 -46.96 31.33
CA ARG A 62 34.94 -45.69 30.74
C ARG A 62 34.15 -44.51 31.29
N GLU A 63 32.82 -44.60 31.24
CA GLU A 63 31.90 -43.59 31.79
C GLU A 63 32.21 -43.27 33.26
N GLN A 64 32.23 -44.30 34.10
CA GLN A 64 32.49 -44.14 35.52
C GLN A 64 33.90 -43.60 35.81
N ALA A 65 34.91 -44.00 35.02
CA ALA A 65 36.27 -43.51 35.17
C ALA A 65 36.38 -42.01 34.88
N VAL A 66 35.69 -41.51 33.85
CA VAL A 66 35.63 -40.07 33.54
C VAL A 66 35.01 -39.32 34.70
N GLN A 67 33.87 -39.77 35.20
CA GLN A 67 33.18 -39.14 36.33
C GLN A 67 34.04 -39.14 37.59
N THR A 68 34.74 -40.25 37.90
CA THR A 68 35.64 -40.33 39.06
C THR A 68 36.80 -39.36 38.93
N VAL A 69 37.47 -39.26 37.77
CA VAL A 69 38.56 -38.30 37.56
C VAL A 69 38.05 -36.86 37.63
N THR A 70 36.87 -36.56 37.08
CA THR A 70 36.27 -35.22 37.18
C THR A 70 35.99 -34.84 38.63
N GLU A 71 35.54 -35.77 39.48
CA GLU A 71 35.35 -35.52 40.91
C GLU A 71 36.67 -35.16 41.61
N PHE A 72 37.75 -35.90 41.34
CA PHE A 72 39.09 -35.53 41.83
C PHE A 72 39.52 -34.15 41.33
N VAL A 73 39.33 -33.87 40.04
CA VAL A 73 39.65 -32.57 39.46
C VAL A 73 38.87 -31.46 40.17
N ASN A 74 37.62 -31.64 40.54
CA ASN A 74 36.85 -30.60 41.21
C ASN A 74 37.34 -30.28 42.63
N GLN A 75 37.94 -31.25 43.33
CA GLN A 75 38.32 -31.10 44.73
C GLN A 75 39.81 -30.78 44.98
N LEU A 76 40.66 -31.12 44.02
CA LEU A 76 42.11 -30.89 44.14
C LEU A 76 42.50 -29.48 43.69
N PRO A 77 43.65 -28.93 44.10
CA PRO A 77 44.20 -27.74 43.46
C PRO A 77 44.61 -28.00 41.99
N PRO A 78 44.83 -26.96 41.19
CA PRO A 78 45.46 -27.06 39.86
C PRO A 78 46.86 -27.68 39.96
N ASN A 79 47.17 -28.57 39.01
CA ASN A 79 48.45 -29.29 38.90
C ASN A 79 48.74 -29.59 37.42
N ASP A 80 49.78 -28.94 36.88
CA ASP A 80 50.13 -28.95 35.46
C ASP A 80 50.35 -30.36 34.91
N PHE A 81 50.92 -31.25 35.72
CA PHE A 81 51.17 -32.63 35.34
C PHE A 81 49.86 -33.42 35.17
N HIS A 82 48.89 -33.23 36.06
CA HIS A 82 47.56 -33.82 35.90
C HIS A 82 46.83 -33.27 34.68
N LEU A 83 46.89 -31.95 34.46
CA LEU A 83 46.27 -31.32 33.29
C LEU A 83 46.81 -31.92 32.00
N MET A 84 48.14 -31.97 31.85
CA MET A 84 48.78 -32.45 30.63
C MET A 84 48.42 -33.92 30.34
N ASN A 85 48.43 -34.78 31.37
CA ASN A 85 48.10 -36.20 31.19
C ASN A 85 46.61 -36.42 30.88
N ILE A 86 45.70 -35.70 31.55
CA ILE A 86 44.26 -35.79 31.27
C ILE A 86 44.00 -35.31 29.84
N VAL A 87 44.49 -34.12 29.46
CA VAL A 87 44.30 -33.55 28.11
C VAL A 87 44.90 -34.45 27.04
N SER A 88 46.09 -35.02 27.26
CA SER A 88 46.71 -35.98 26.33
C SER A 88 45.84 -37.24 26.17
N THR A 89 45.26 -37.75 27.25
CA THR A 89 44.31 -38.87 27.19
C THR A 89 43.07 -38.50 26.36
N LEU A 90 42.56 -37.28 26.50
CA LEU A 90 41.44 -36.81 25.67
C LEU A 90 41.82 -36.69 24.19
N VAL A 91 43.04 -36.25 23.87
CA VAL A 91 43.59 -36.23 22.50
C VAL A 91 43.64 -37.63 21.90
N GLU A 92 44.11 -38.61 22.67
CA GLU A 92 44.15 -40.02 22.24
C GLU A 92 42.75 -40.59 21.98
N ARG A 93 41.75 -40.23 22.79
CA ARG A 93 40.38 -40.76 22.65
C ARG A 93 39.55 -40.04 21.58
N LEU A 94 39.72 -38.73 21.44
CA LEU A 94 38.87 -37.88 20.59
C LEU A 94 39.56 -37.31 19.36
N ALA A 95 40.82 -36.86 19.47
CA ALA A 95 41.45 -36.03 18.44
C ALA A 95 42.30 -36.81 17.42
N GLN A 96 42.17 -38.14 17.37
CA GLN A 96 42.81 -38.98 16.37
C GLN A 96 42.13 -38.89 15.00
N GLN A 97 42.76 -39.44 13.96
CA GLN A 97 42.19 -39.46 12.61
C GLN A 97 40.83 -40.18 12.60
N GLU A 98 40.75 -41.33 13.25
CA GLU A 98 39.52 -42.06 13.53
C GLU A 98 39.05 -41.78 14.96
N THR A 99 37.74 -41.57 15.14
CA THR A 99 37.17 -41.35 16.48
C THR A 99 37.15 -42.68 17.24
N LEU A 100 38.02 -42.82 18.25
CA LEU A 100 38.18 -44.09 18.99
C LEU A 100 37.10 -44.32 20.06
N GLU A 101 36.39 -43.27 20.49
CA GLU A 101 35.23 -43.41 21.38
C GLU A 101 33.92 -43.46 20.59
N SER A 102 33.31 -44.63 20.55
CA SER A 102 32.05 -44.86 19.83
C SER A 102 30.83 -44.26 20.55
N SER A 103 30.84 -44.23 21.89
CA SER A 103 29.69 -43.77 22.68
C SER A 103 29.59 -42.25 22.68
N GLU A 104 28.47 -41.72 22.17
CA GLU A 104 28.24 -40.28 22.10
C GLU A 104 28.08 -39.64 23.49
N GLU A 105 27.56 -40.38 24.47
CA GLU A 105 27.42 -39.95 25.86
C GLU A 105 28.79 -39.82 26.53
N ILE A 106 29.71 -40.76 26.27
CA ILE A 106 31.09 -40.66 26.80
C ILE A 106 31.87 -39.55 26.10
N ARG A 107 31.70 -39.36 24.78
CA ARG A 107 32.30 -38.21 24.09
C ARG A 107 31.83 -36.89 24.70
N LEU A 108 30.57 -36.79 25.10
CA LEU A 108 30.06 -35.63 25.84
C LEU A 108 30.73 -35.49 27.20
N LEU A 109 30.86 -36.57 27.99
CA LEU A 109 31.54 -36.55 29.29
C LEU A 109 33.01 -36.08 29.18
N TYR A 110 33.73 -36.49 28.14
CA TYR A 110 35.09 -36.03 27.87
C TYR A 110 35.15 -34.51 27.64
N ILE A 111 34.20 -33.95 26.88
CA ILE A 111 34.15 -32.50 26.63
C ILE A 111 33.71 -31.74 27.89
N GLN A 112 32.79 -32.29 28.68
CA GLN A 112 32.40 -31.72 29.98
C GLN A 112 33.57 -31.71 30.97
N GLN A 113 34.38 -32.77 30.99
CA GLN A 113 35.61 -32.80 31.78
C GLN A 113 36.62 -31.76 31.29
N LEU A 114 36.78 -31.60 29.98
CA LEU A 114 37.62 -30.55 29.41
C LEU A 114 37.14 -29.15 29.81
N LEU A 115 35.82 -28.90 29.79
CA LEU A 115 35.25 -27.64 30.26
C LEU A 115 35.56 -27.39 31.74
N ALA A 116 35.37 -28.39 32.59
CA ALA A 116 35.66 -28.30 34.02
C ALA A 116 37.14 -27.97 34.27
N LEU A 117 38.06 -28.58 33.51
CA LEU A 117 39.48 -28.25 33.56
C LEU A 117 39.74 -26.79 33.14
N ILE A 118 39.23 -26.35 31.99
CA ILE A 118 39.42 -24.97 31.51
C ILE A 118 38.93 -23.96 32.56
N GLN A 119 37.74 -24.18 33.12
CA GLN A 119 37.15 -23.30 34.13
C GLN A 119 37.97 -23.30 35.43
N LYS A 120 38.39 -24.47 35.92
CA LYS A 120 39.18 -24.58 37.15
C LYS A 120 40.50 -23.83 37.05
N TYR A 121 41.26 -24.04 35.98
CA TYR A 121 42.56 -23.37 35.79
C TYR A 121 42.39 -21.86 35.59
N THR A 122 41.28 -21.46 34.96
CA THR A 122 40.93 -20.05 34.81
C THR A 122 40.64 -19.38 36.17
N ILE A 123 39.72 -19.94 36.96
CA ILE A 123 39.25 -19.36 38.23
C ILE A 123 40.40 -19.25 39.24
N THR A 124 41.32 -20.20 39.22
CA THR A 124 42.50 -20.23 40.10
C THR A 124 43.67 -19.36 39.62
N GLY A 125 43.55 -18.71 38.46
CA GLY A 125 44.61 -17.84 37.91
C GLY A 125 45.76 -18.56 37.21
N ASN A 126 45.70 -19.89 37.04
CA ASN A 126 46.75 -20.72 36.43
C ASN A 126 46.63 -20.76 34.90
N LYS A 127 46.57 -19.57 34.28
CA LYS A 127 46.34 -19.43 32.83
C LYS A 127 47.49 -19.95 31.96
N ARG A 128 48.73 -19.87 32.48
CA ARG A 128 49.94 -20.32 31.76
C ARG A 128 49.94 -21.82 31.50
N SER A 129 49.47 -22.62 32.45
CA SER A 129 49.36 -24.07 32.30
C SER A 129 48.40 -24.45 31.17
N LEU A 130 47.28 -23.72 31.04
CA LEU A 130 46.37 -23.91 29.90
C LEU A 130 47.02 -23.54 28.57
N GLN A 131 47.81 -22.46 28.55
CA GLN A 131 48.51 -21.99 27.36
C GLN A 131 49.48 -23.04 26.80
N GLU A 132 50.17 -23.77 27.67
CA GLU A 132 51.08 -24.86 27.28
C GLU A 132 50.33 -26.03 26.63
N CYS A 133 49.03 -26.20 26.91
CA CYS A 133 48.17 -27.24 26.36
C CYS A 133 47.28 -26.76 25.19
N TYR A 134 47.44 -25.55 24.66
CA TYR A 134 46.53 -25.03 23.63
C TYR A 134 46.48 -25.90 22.38
N THR A 135 47.61 -26.48 21.96
CA THR A 135 47.66 -27.35 20.77
C THR A 135 46.74 -28.55 20.92
N GLU A 136 46.82 -29.22 22.06
CA GLU A 136 46.07 -30.41 22.42
C GLU A 136 44.59 -30.07 22.62
N ILE A 137 44.29 -29.03 23.42
CA ILE A 137 42.91 -28.58 23.68
C ILE A 137 42.22 -28.23 22.36
N VAL A 138 42.86 -27.43 21.51
CA VAL A 138 42.31 -27.02 20.21
C VAL A 138 42.11 -28.22 19.29
N SER A 139 43.01 -29.22 19.32
CA SER A 139 42.85 -30.44 18.53
C SER A 139 41.59 -31.23 18.92
N VAL A 140 41.32 -31.35 20.23
CA VAL A 140 40.12 -32.00 20.77
C VAL A 140 38.87 -31.23 20.34
N LEU A 141 38.87 -29.91 20.55
CA LEU A 141 37.73 -29.06 20.21
C LEU A 141 37.44 -29.03 18.71
N ALA A 142 38.46 -28.95 17.86
CA ALA A 142 38.28 -28.93 16.40
C ALA A 142 37.61 -30.20 15.87
N LYS A 143 37.85 -31.35 16.49
CA LYS A 143 37.15 -32.61 16.17
C LYS A 143 35.75 -32.65 16.78
N ALA A 144 35.61 -32.28 18.06
CA ALA A 144 34.35 -32.34 18.80
C ALA A 144 33.28 -31.35 18.28
N LEU A 145 33.69 -30.20 17.75
CA LEU A 145 32.77 -29.28 17.06
C LEU A 145 32.16 -29.88 15.79
N ARG A 146 32.80 -30.89 15.19
CA ARG A 146 32.30 -31.63 14.02
C ARG A 146 31.60 -32.95 14.41
N ASP A 147 31.34 -33.17 15.69
CA ASP A 147 30.70 -34.40 16.14
C ASP A 147 29.29 -34.54 15.56
N ALA A 148 28.87 -35.78 15.31
CA ALA A 148 27.52 -36.06 14.84
C ALA A 148 26.47 -35.81 15.93
N TYR A 149 26.87 -35.86 17.21
CA TYR A 149 25.97 -35.66 18.34
C TYR A 149 25.89 -34.18 18.75
N PRO A 150 24.71 -33.52 18.63
CA PRO A 150 24.60 -32.08 18.87
C PRO A 150 24.92 -31.63 20.30
N ALA A 151 24.79 -32.52 21.30
CA ALA A 151 25.17 -32.18 22.67
C ALA A 151 26.68 -31.96 22.80
N VAL A 152 27.50 -32.80 22.16
CA VAL A 152 28.96 -32.67 22.11
C VAL A 152 29.36 -31.37 21.43
N GLN A 153 28.71 -31.02 20.31
CA GLN A 153 28.98 -29.78 19.60
C GLN A 153 28.70 -28.54 20.47
N ARG A 154 27.55 -28.52 21.18
CA ARG A 154 27.18 -27.40 22.07
C ARG A 154 28.12 -27.29 23.27
N GLU A 155 28.47 -28.40 23.91
CA GLU A 155 29.44 -28.40 25.01
C GLU A 155 30.82 -27.94 24.53
N SER A 156 31.21 -28.32 23.31
CA SER A 156 32.46 -27.86 22.69
C SER A 156 32.44 -26.35 22.44
N CYS A 157 31.30 -25.77 22.06
CA CYS A 157 31.14 -24.32 21.98
C CYS A 157 31.33 -23.66 23.35
N SER A 158 30.76 -24.23 24.42
CA SER A 158 30.98 -23.76 25.80
C SER A 158 32.46 -23.78 26.19
N CYS A 159 33.21 -24.82 25.81
CA CYS A 159 34.66 -24.88 25.99
C CYS A 159 35.38 -23.76 25.23
N VAL A 160 35.00 -23.50 23.97
CA VAL A 160 35.58 -22.39 23.19
C VAL A 160 35.30 -21.06 23.88
N VAL A 161 34.06 -20.80 24.31
CA VAL A 161 33.70 -19.58 25.04
C VAL A 161 34.54 -19.42 26.31
N ALA A 162 34.62 -20.47 27.14
CA ALA A 162 35.38 -20.45 28.40
C ALA A 162 36.88 -20.21 28.16
N LEU A 163 37.46 -20.84 27.13
CA LEU A 163 38.85 -20.69 26.74
C LEU A 163 39.14 -19.27 26.25
N MET A 164 38.36 -18.76 25.29
CA MET A 164 38.58 -17.44 24.68
C MET A 164 38.45 -16.32 25.72
N ASN A 165 37.44 -16.35 26.60
CA ASN A 165 37.24 -15.34 27.64
C ASN A 165 38.48 -15.10 28.54
N ASN A 166 39.40 -16.06 28.61
CA ASN A 166 40.50 -16.04 29.56
C ASN A 166 41.88 -16.18 28.92
N ALA A 167 41.94 -16.46 27.62
CA ALA A 167 43.17 -16.67 26.88
C ALA A 167 43.94 -15.36 26.65
N ASP A 168 45.28 -15.45 26.66
CA ASP A 168 46.09 -14.38 26.11
C ASP A 168 45.92 -14.35 24.58
N THR A 169 45.64 -13.17 24.03
CA THR A 169 45.31 -13.02 22.61
C THR A 169 46.45 -13.49 21.71
N PHE A 170 47.69 -13.08 21.99
CA PHE A 170 48.82 -13.43 21.14
C PHE A 170 49.13 -14.93 21.19
N ALA A 171 48.92 -15.55 22.35
CA ALA A 171 49.14 -16.97 22.53
C ALA A 171 48.10 -17.86 21.81
N ILE A 172 46.81 -17.47 21.84
CA ILE A 172 45.73 -18.29 21.26
C ILE A 172 45.50 -18.01 19.77
N GLN A 173 45.87 -16.82 19.28
CA GLN A 173 45.67 -16.37 17.90
C GLN A 173 46.11 -17.39 16.83
N PRO A 174 47.27 -18.09 16.93
CA PRO A 174 47.69 -19.11 15.96
C PRO A 174 46.73 -20.30 15.82
N PHE A 175 45.85 -20.51 16.80
CA PHE A 175 44.93 -21.64 16.86
C PHE A 175 43.50 -21.30 16.40
N THR A 176 43.15 -20.02 16.32
CA THR A 176 41.79 -19.52 16.03
C THR A 176 41.21 -20.10 14.72
N GLU A 177 41.99 -20.15 13.63
CA GLU A 177 41.50 -20.65 12.34
C GLU A 177 41.06 -22.13 12.40
N LYS A 178 41.76 -22.95 13.21
CA LYS A 178 41.44 -24.38 13.37
C LYS A 178 40.06 -24.61 14.01
N LEU A 179 39.63 -23.70 14.87
CA LEU A 179 38.32 -23.73 15.52
C LEU A 179 37.22 -23.07 14.69
N THR A 180 37.59 -22.10 13.85
CA THR A 180 36.63 -21.30 13.07
C THR A 180 35.88 -22.15 12.03
N LYS A 181 36.59 -22.96 11.23
CA LYS A 181 35.97 -23.79 10.18
C LYS A 181 34.92 -24.78 10.72
N PRO A 182 35.17 -25.53 11.80
CA PRO A 182 34.15 -26.34 12.46
C PRO A 182 32.89 -25.55 12.87
N LEU A 183 33.05 -24.34 13.43
CA LEU A 183 31.93 -23.52 13.90
C LEU A 183 31.01 -23.07 12.77
N TYR A 184 31.55 -22.76 11.58
CA TYR A 184 30.73 -22.41 10.41
C TYR A 184 29.74 -23.51 10.03
N GLY A 185 30.12 -24.79 10.17
CA GLY A 185 29.22 -25.91 9.90
C GLY A 185 27.98 -25.94 10.82
N MET A 186 28.09 -25.39 12.03
CA MET A 186 27.01 -25.35 13.01
C MET A 186 26.04 -24.18 12.78
N LEU A 187 26.45 -23.15 12.04
CA LEU A 187 25.62 -21.97 11.77
C LEU A 187 24.33 -22.32 11.00
N ASN A 188 24.35 -23.37 10.18
CA ASN A 188 23.18 -23.83 9.42
C ASN A 188 22.50 -25.06 10.05
N HIS A 189 22.77 -25.34 11.32
CA HIS A 189 22.24 -26.52 11.98
C HIS A 189 20.71 -26.44 12.16
N LYS A 190 19.99 -27.57 12.07
CA LYS A 190 18.51 -27.63 12.17
C LYS A 190 17.97 -27.10 13.50
N HIS A 191 18.67 -27.34 14.60
CA HIS A 191 18.27 -26.91 15.95
C HIS A 191 18.84 -25.54 16.29
N SER A 192 17.96 -24.62 16.71
CA SER A 192 18.32 -23.23 17.05
C SER A 192 19.37 -23.13 18.16
N LEU A 193 19.29 -23.98 19.20
CA LEU A 193 20.26 -23.98 20.29
C LEU A 193 21.69 -24.23 19.81
N ALA A 194 21.90 -25.06 18.78
CA ALA A 194 23.23 -25.30 18.23
C ALA A 194 23.74 -24.07 17.47
N ARG A 195 22.86 -23.38 16.73
CA ARG A 195 23.18 -22.13 16.05
C ARG A 195 23.54 -21.03 17.05
N ILE A 196 22.77 -20.89 18.12
CA ILE A 196 23.05 -19.95 19.23
C ILE A 196 24.44 -20.22 19.82
N SER A 197 24.73 -21.47 20.23
CA SER A 197 26.04 -21.82 20.78
C SER A 197 27.20 -21.54 19.81
N ALA A 198 26.99 -21.78 18.51
CA ALA A 198 27.99 -21.48 17.50
C ALA A 198 28.24 -19.98 17.35
N VAL A 199 27.18 -19.16 17.30
CA VAL A 199 27.29 -17.69 17.21
C VAL A 199 28.00 -17.13 18.45
N GLU A 200 27.65 -17.58 19.65
CA GLU A 200 28.30 -17.17 20.89
C GLU A 200 29.80 -17.49 20.88
N ALA A 201 30.16 -18.73 20.54
CA ALA A 201 31.55 -19.18 20.46
C ALA A 201 32.34 -18.40 19.39
N ILE A 202 31.74 -18.16 18.23
CA ILE A 202 32.31 -17.34 17.16
C ILE A 202 32.55 -15.91 17.63
N GLY A 203 31.61 -15.30 18.35
CA GLY A 203 31.75 -13.94 18.87
C GLY A 203 32.93 -13.80 19.84
N ARG A 204 33.12 -14.77 20.74
CA ARG A 204 34.27 -14.78 21.65
C ARG A 204 35.58 -15.05 20.93
N LEU A 205 35.59 -15.99 19.98
CA LEU A 205 36.77 -16.29 19.17
C LEU A 205 37.21 -15.07 18.34
N ALA A 206 36.26 -14.30 17.81
CA ALA A 206 36.52 -13.14 16.96
C ALA A 206 37.37 -12.05 17.65
N LEU A 207 37.31 -11.94 18.98
CA LEU A 207 38.14 -11.00 19.74
C LEU A 207 39.65 -11.31 19.68
N HIS A 208 40.01 -12.54 19.31
CA HIS A 208 41.40 -13.01 19.24
C HIS A 208 41.91 -13.25 17.81
N VAL A 209 41.08 -13.02 16.79
CA VAL A 209 41.47 -13.18 15.39
C VAL A 209 42.39 -12.03 14.98
N ASP A 210 43.40 -12.33 14.15
CA ASP A 210 44.26 -11.30 13.57
C ASP A 210 43.45 -10.33 12.69
N PRO A 211 43.34 -9.04 13.03
CA PRO A 211 42.61 -8.08 12.21
C PRO A 211 43.30 -7.79 10.87
N LYS A 212 44.59 -8.11 10.70
CA LYS A 212 45.31 -7.91 9.43
C LYS A 212 44.90 -8.90 8.35
N ASN A 213 44.32 -10.02 8.74
CA ASN A 213 43.86 -11.05 7.81
C ASN A 213 42.35 -10.89 7.57
N ASP A 214 41.89 -11.26 6.37
CA ASP A 214 40.46 -11.26 6.02
C ASP A 214 39.61 -12.27 6.83
N ASN A 215 40.20 -12.95 7.83
CA ASN A 215 39.54 -13.95 8.65
C ASN A 215 38.41 -13.36 9.50
N LEU A 216 38.59 -12.20 10.14
CA LEU A 216 37.53 -11.55 10.93
C LEU A 216 36.38 -11.12 10.02
N SER A 217 36.74 -10.57 8.86
CA SER A 217 35.83 -10.18 7.78
C SER A 217 34.97 -11.36 7.30
N GLN A 218 35.60 -12.52 7.06
CA GLN A 218 34.93 -13.74 6.65
C GLN A 218 34.00 -14.27 7.76
N LEU A 219 34.47 -14.28 9.01
CA LEU A 219 33.69 -14.73 10.15
C LEU A 219 32.38 -13.96 10.28
N ILE A 220 32.45 -12.63 10.23
CA ILE A 220 31.27 -11.76 10.24
C ILE A 220 30.33 -12.09 9.07
N MET A 221 30.90 -12.30 7.87
CA MET A 221 30.11 -12.62 6.68
C MET A 221 29.35 -13.95 6.83
N GLU A 222 29.96 -14.98 7.43
CA GLU A 222 29.32 -16.29 7.66
C GLU A 222 28.18 -16.22 8.67
N VAL A 223 28.24 -15.32 9.66
CA VAL A 223 27.17 -15.13 10.66
C VAL A 223 26.03 -14.24 10.11
N SER A 224 26.32 -13.33 9.17
CA SER A 224 25.35 -12.34 8.69
C SER A 224 24.00 -12.91 8.20
N PRO A 225 23.91 -14.08 7.53
CA PRO A 225 22.64 -14.66 7.10
C PRO A 225 21.69 -14.99 8.27
N LEU A 226 22.22 -15.24 9.48
CA LEU A 226 21.43 -15.53 10.66
C LEU A 226 20.69 -14.31 11.23
N LEU A 227 20.99 -13.09 10.76
CA LEU A 227 20.17 -11.91 11.06
C LEU A 227 18.73 -12.04 10.53
N MET A 228 18.48 -12.98 9.62
CA MET A 228 17.17 -13.32 9.08
C MET A 228 16.70 -14.72 9.51
N ASP A 229 17.30 -15.31 10.56
CA ASP A 229 16.91 -16.62 11.08
C ASP A 229 15.45 -16.62 11.53
N SER A 230 14.74 -17.74 11.37
CA SER A 230 13.33 -17.85 11.78
C SER A 230 13.14 -17.78 13.29
N MET A 231 14.14 -18.19 14.08
CA MET A 231 14.09 -18.19 15.54
C MET A 231 14.61 -16.84 16.10
N PRO A 232 13.77 -16.05 16.82
CA PRO A 232 14.19 -14.76 17.39
C PRO A 232 15.44 -14.83 18.26
N LEU A 233 15.59 -15.89 19.05
CA LEU A 233 16.75 -16.06 19.93
C LEU A 233 18.08 -16.23 19.18
N VAL A 234 18.06 -16.76 17.95
CA VAL A 234 19.26 -16.83 17.11
C VAL A 234 19.64 -15.43 16.62
N ARG A 235 18.65 -14.63 16.18
CA ARG A 235 18.87 -13.24 15.79
C ARG A 235 19.37 -12.40 16.96
N ARG A 236 18.81 -12.59 18.16
CA ARG A 236 19.30 -11.97 19.41
C ARG A 236 20.78 -12.28 19.64
N GLU A 237 21.20 -13.53 19.45
CA GLU A 237 22.60 -13.92 19.64
C GLU A 237 23.53 -13.28 18.60
N CYS A 238 23.05 -13.10 17.36
CA CYS A 238 23.76 -12.33 16.34
C CYS A 238 23.95 -10.87 16.78
N GLY A 239 22.90 -10.26 17.34
CA GLY A 239 22.98 -8.92 17.95
C GLY A 239 23.96 -8.87 19.12
N GLN A 240 23.96 -9.89 19.99
CA GLN A 240 24.89 -10.00 21.13
C GLN A 240 26.34 -10.10 20.68
N LEU A 241 26.62 -10.86 19.61
CA LEU A 241 27.93 -10.87 18.97
C LEU A 241 28.32 -9.47 18.50
N GLY A 242 27.41 -8.75 17.83
CA GLY A 242 27.65 -7.37 17.40
C GLY A 242 28.00 -6.44 18.57
N ILE A 243 27.23 -6.51 19.66
CA ILE A 243 27.48 -5.74 20.89
C ILE A 243 28.86 -6.08 21.47
N LEU A 244 29.19 -7.37 21.58
CA LEU A 244 30.47 -7.82 22.12
C LEU A 244 31.64 -7.22 21.31
N LEU A 245 31.57 -7.30 19.98
CA LEU A 245 32.61 -6.73 19.12
C LEU A 245 32.66 -5.19 19.23
N ALA A 246 31.52 -4.52 19.37
CA ALA A 246 31.46 -3.07 19.54
C ALA A 246 32.04 -2.56 20.88
N LEU A 247 32.08 -3.41 21.92
CA LEU A 247 32.63 -3.08 23.24
C LEU A 247 34.09 -3.50 23.40
N GLU A 248 34.42 -4.74 23.00
CA GLU A 248 35.66 -5.41 23.41
C GLU A 248 36.69 -5.59 22.28
N LEU A 249 36.31 -5.47 20.99
CA LEU A 249 37.26 -5.65 19.90
C LEU A 249 38.28 -4.50 19.87
N ARG A 250 39.58 -4.85 19.90
CA ARG A 250 40.68 -3.87 20.04
C ARG A 250 40.69 -2.76 18.97
N ASP A 251 40.46 -3.11 17.71
CA ASP A 251 40.39 -2.15 16.58
C ASP A 251 38.95 -1.99 16.03
N ARG A 252 37.96 -1.93 16.93
CA ARG A 252 36.54 -1.88 16.54
C ARG A 252 36.15 -0.73 15.62
N TYR A 253 36.85 0.39 15.67
CA TYR A 253 36.57 1.57 14.82
C TYR A 253 36.69 1.25 13.33
N SER A 254 37.68 0.43 12.96
CA SER A 254 37.88 -0.04 11.58
C SER A 254 36.82 -1.03 11.11
N PHE A 255 36.09 -1.65 12.04
CA PHE A 255 35.12 -2.71 11.77
C PHE A 255 33.67 -2.30 12.06
N PHE A 256 33.39 -1.07 12.48
CA PHE A 256 32.02 -0.61 12.76
C PHE A 256 31.06 -0.84 11.59
N GLU A 257 31.51 -0.62 10.35
CA GLU A 257 30.70 -0.89 9.16
C GLU A 257 30.23 -2.36 9.08
N ARG A 258 31.00 -3.30 9.62
CA ARG A 258 30.65 -4.73 9.62
C ARG A 258 29.88 -5.15 10.88
N ILE A 259 30.07 -4.44 11.99
CA ILE A 259 29.48 -4.76 13.29
C ILE A 259 28.07 -4.16 13.43
N ILE A 260 27.88 -2.91 13.01
CA ILE A 260 26.62 -2.16 13.17
C ILE A 260 25.40 -2.90 12.63
N PRO A 261 25.42 -3.56 11.44
CA PRO A 261 24.26 -4.28 10.93
C PRO A 261 23.72 -5.33 11.90
N PHE A 262 24.58 -6.01 12.66
CA PHE A 262 24.16 -7.00 13.66
C PHE A 262 23.33 -6.39 14.77
N ILE A 263 23.68 -5.18 15.20
CA ILE A 263 23.02 -4.48 16.29
C ILE A 263 21.73 -3.83 15.79
N LEU A 264 21.80 -3.05 14.71
CA LEU A 264 20.67 -2.25 14.24
C LEU A 264 19.52 -3.11 13.72
N CYS A 265 19.80 -4.23 13.04
CA CYS A 265 18.74 -5.16 12.64
C CYS A 265 17.94 -5.67 13.85
N CYS A 266 18.61 -5.96 14.98
CA CYS A 266 17.96 -6.38 16.21
C CYS A 266 17.17 -5.27 16.91
N LEU A 267 17.55 -4.00 16.77
CA LEU A 267 16.78 -2.87 17.31
C LEU A 267 15.46 -2.63 16.57
N LYS A 268 15.32 -3.17 15.35
CA LYS A 268 14.10 -3.14 14.53
C LYS A 268 13.49 -4.53 14.33
N ASP A 269 13.82 -5.47 15.22
CA ASP A 269 13.29 -6.83 15.16
C ASP A 269 11.77 -6.85 15.42
N ASP A 270 11.07 -7.83 14.83
CA ASP A 270 9.64 -8.01 15.07
C ASP A 270 9.33 -8.60 16.46
N SER A 271 10.32 -9.23 17.11
CA SER A 271 10.20 -9.78 18.44
C SER A 271 10.64 -8.77 19.51
N PRO A 272 9.75 -8.36 20.44
CA PRO A 272 10.10 -7.46 21.53
C PRO A 272 11.23 -8.00 22.41
N GLU A 273 11.29 -9.32 22.64
CA GLU A 273 12.35 -9.96 23.44
C GLU A 273 13.76 -9.67 22.89
N VAL A 274 13.90 -9.61 21.56
CA VAL A 274 15.18 -9.28 20.90
C VAL A 274 15.53 -7.81 21.14
N VAL A 275 14.56 -6.92 20.91
CA VAL A 275 14.73 -5.46 21.04
C VAL A 275 15.08 -5.07 22.48
N ASP A 276 14.33 -5.61 23.46
CA ASP A 276 14.46 -5.30 24.88
C ASP A 276 15.79 -5.79 25.45
N PHE A 277 16.34 -6.88 24.90
CA PHE A 277 17.64 -7.41 25.30
C PHE A 277 18.82 -6.62 24.69
N ILE A 278 18.71 -6.20 23.43
CA ILE A 278 19.81 -5.55 22.71
C ILE A 278 19.91 -4.05 23.01
N ARG A 279 18.77 -3.35 23.16
CA ARG A 279 18.75 -1.89 23.35
C ARG A 279 19.58 -1.40 24.54
N PRO A 280 19.46 -1.95 25.77
CA PRO A 280 20.27 -1.47 26.90
C PRO A 280 21.77 -1.67 26.69
N GLN A 281 22.16 -2.68 25.90
CA GLN A 281 23.56 -2.95 25.61
C GLN A 281 24.09 -2.03 24.52
N TRP A 282 23.27 -1.71 23.51
CA TRP A 282 23.63 -0.72 22.51
C TRP A 282 23.90 0.66 23.13
N ILE A 283 23.10 1.04 24.13
CA ILE A 283 23.34 2.27 24.92
C ILE A 283 24.71 2.24 25.60
N LYS A 284 25.17 1.07 26.09
CA LYS A 284 26.52 0.93 26.66
C LYS A 284 27.60 1.15 25.60
N CYS A 285 27.44 0.62 24.39
CA CYS A 285 28.37 0.88 23.28
C CYS A 285 28.44 2.39 22.97
N GLY A 286 27.28 3.05 22.89
CA GLY A 286 27.22 4.50 22.69
C GLY A 286 27.88 5.29 23.83
N LYS A 287 27.69 4.87 25.08
CA LYS A 287 28.35 5.49 26.23
C LYS A 287 29.88 5.36 26.17
N GLN A 288 30.39 4.18 25.87
CA GLN A 288 31.84 3.98 25.71
C GLN A 288 32.41 4.83 24.57
N TYR A 289 31.71 4.89 23.42
CA TYR A 289 32.14 5.75 22.31
C TYR A 289 32.09 7.24 22.68
N TYR A 290 31.10 7.66 23.47
CA TYR A 290 31.02 9.02 23.98
C TYR A 290 32.21 9.38 24.85
N GLU A 291 32.52 8.54 25.83
CA GLU A 291 33.66 8.73 26.76
C GLU A 291 35.00 8.79 26.01
N GLU A 292 35.16 8.00 24.96
CA GLU A 292 36.38 8.00 24.14
C GLU A 292 36.50 9.23 23.21
N ASN A 293 35.40 9.90 22.89
CA ASN A 293 35.35 11.03 21.93
C ASN A 293 34.69 12.28 22.54
N GLU A 294 34.78 12.44 23.85
CA GLU A 294 34.05 13.46 24.62
C GLU A 294 34.31 14.89 24.11
N GLU A 295 35.56 15.20 23.70
CA GLU A 295 35.96 16.53 23.22
C GLU A 295 35.21 16.99 21.96
N GLU A 296 34.82 16.05 21.09
CA GLU A 296 34.08 16.32 19.86
C GLU A 296 32.57 16.28 20.14
N LEU A 297 32.10 15.23 20.83
CA LEU A 297 30.67 14.97 21.01
C LEU A 297 29.99 15.91 21.99
N SER A 298 30.67 16.36 23.05
CA SER A 298 30.12 17.35 23.99
C SER A 298 29.77 18.67 23.30
N LYS A 299 30.55 19.08 22.30
CA LYS A 299 30.27 20.29 21.49
C LYS A 299 29.07 20.08 20.58
N GLN A 300 28.95 18.90 19.97
CA GLN A 300 27.82 18.53 19.13
C GLN A 300 26.53 18.47 19.95
N GLU A 301 26.58 17.89 21.15
CA GLU A 301 25.42 17.69 22.05
C GLU A 301 24.71 19.01 22.38
N ILE A 302 25.46 20.09 22.60
CA ILE A 302 24.91 21.42 22.89
C ILE A 302 23.96 21.91 21.80
N ALA A 303 24.24 21.58 20.52
CA ALA A 303 23.43 21.96 19.37
C ALA A 303 22.46 20.86 18.90
N ASP A 304 22.50 19.68 19.51
CA ASP A 304 21.82 18.46 19.04
C ASP A 304 20.41 18.31 19.64
N LEU A 305 19.55 19.29 19.37
CA LEU A 305 18.16 19.25 19.82
C LEU A 305 17.32 18.32 18.93
N PRO A 306 16.46 17.47 19.52
CA PRO A 306 15.55 16.64 18.75
C PRO A 306 14.54 17.48 17.96
N VAL A 307 14.15 17.00 16.78
CA VAL A 307 13.07 17.63 16.01
C VAL A 307 11.74 17.56 16.78
N LYS A 308 10.90 18.60 16.65
CA LYS A 308 9.65 18.69 17.43
C LYS A 308 8.64 17.57 17.10
N ASN A 309 8.66 17.08 15.87
CA ASN A 309 7.78 16.04 15.33
C ASN A 309 8.47 14.66 15.29
N TYR A 310 9.37 14.39 16.24
CA TYR A 310 10.04 13.09 16.34
C TYR A 310 9.00 11.95 16.30
N PRO A 311 9.27 10.83 15.59
CA PRO A 311 8.31 9.74 15.42
C PRO A 311 7.72 9.25 16.76
N ALA A 312 6.40 9.18 16.83
CA ALA A 312 5.68 8.74 18.02
C ALA A 312 6.01 7.28 18.38
N GLY A 313 6.20 7.00 19.66
CA GLY A 313 6.53 5.66 20.15
C GLY A 313 7.95 5.18 19.83
N VAL A 314 8.81 6.06 19.32
CA VAL A 314 10.21 5.76 19.02
C VAL A 314 11.12 6.59 19.92
N GLU A 315 12.00 5.90 20.65
CA GLU A 315 13.01 6.53 21.49
C GLU A 315 14.17 7.03 20.64
N ARG A 316 14.64 8.27 20.88
CA ARG A 316 15.79 8.83 20.19
C ARG A 316 17.08 8.17 20.68
N PRO A 317 17.93 7.60 19.79
CA PRO A 317 19.21 7.03 20.19
C PRO A 317 20.13 8.08 20.82
N THR A 318 20.97 7.67 21.76
CA THR A 318 21.94 8.56 22.42
C THR A 318 22.96 9.10 21.41
N ILE A 319 23.55 10.26 21.70
CA ILE A 319 24.51 10.90 20.78
C ILE A 319 25.69 9.99 20.42
N GLY A 320 26.21 9.20 21.37
CA GLY A 320 27.28 8.23 21.10
C GLY A 320 26.84 7.12 20.15
N CYS A 321 25.63 6.56 20.32
CA CYS A 321 25.06 5.59 19.38
C CYS A 321 24.89 6.19 17.97
N ARG A 322 24.44 7.45 17.90
CA ARG A 322 24.26 8.17 16.64
C ARG A 322 25.59 8.42 15.93
N ALA A 323 26.61 8.86 16.67
CA ALA A 323 27.93 9.14 16.14
C ALA A 323 28.59 7.89 15.52
N ILE A 324 28.42 6.71 16.14
CA ILE A 324 28.89 5.44 15.57
C ILE A 324 28.26 5.20 14.18
N VAL A 325 26.95 5.38 14.04
CA VAL A 325 26.24 5.17 12.77
C VAL A 325 26.61 6.25 11.73
N GLN A 326 26.73 7.51 12.14
CA GLN A 326 27.13 8.63 11.28
C GLN A 326 28.54 8.43 10.69
N ARG A 327 29.44 7.76 11.41
CA ARG A 327 30.77 7.41 10.90
C ARG A 327 30.73 6.27 9.87
N SER A 328 29.67 5.47 9.85
CA SER A 328 29.53 4.27 9.02
C SER A 328 28.57 4.44 7.83
N LEU A 329 28.33 5.67 7.38
CA LEU A 329 27.43 5.97 6.25
C LEU A 329 27.88 5.40 4.89
N ARG A 330 29.11 4.86 4.78
CA ARG A 330 29.53 4.15 3.55
C ARG A 330 28.74 2.86 3.31
N LEU A 331 28.17 2.27 4.37
CA LEU A 331 27.31 1.10 4.27
C LEU A 331 26.02 1.34 3.48
N LEU A 332 25.61 2.59 3.31
CA LEU A 332 24.37 2.89 2.58
C LEU A 332 24.37 2.30 1.17
N SER A 333 25.51 2.31 0.49
CA SER A 333 25.66 1.71 -0.84
C SER A 333 25.32 0.20 -0.87
N LEU A 334 25.63 -0.52 0.22
CA LEU A 334 25.28 -1.92 0.37
C LEU A 334 23.79 -2.07 0.69
N ILE A 335 23.29 -1.28 1.63
CA ILE A 335 21.89 -1.30 2.09
C ILE A 335 20.94 -1.00 0.92
N THR A 336 21.22 0.03 0.13
CA THR A 336 20.38 0.40 -1.02
C THR A 336 20.46 -0.62 -2.16
N ARG A 337 21.60 -1.29 -2.34
CA ARG A 337 21.70 -2.42 -3.27
C ARG A 337 20.78 -3.57 -2.84
N GLU A 338 20.80 -3.92 -1.56
CA GLU A 338 20.03 -5.05 -1.02
C GLU A 338 18.52 -4.74 -0.87
N SER A 339 18.14 -3.46 -0.71
CA SER A 339 16.72 -3.07 -0.78
C SER A 339 16.06 -3.34 -2.13
N ASN A 340 16.86 -3.66 -3.16
CA ASN A 340 16.40 -4.03 -4.50
C ASN A 340 16.64 -5.52 -4.82
N ASP A 341 16.98 -6.35 -3.84
CA ASP A 341 17.22 -7.78 -4.06
C ASP A 341 15.96 -8.53 -4.52
N TRP A 342 16.13 -9.61 -5.27
CA TRP A 342 14.99 -10.42 -5.73
C TRP A 342 14.25 -11.13 -4.59
N LYS A 343 14.91 -11.41 -3.46
CA LYS A 343 14.31 -12.02 -2.27
C LYS A 343 13.61 -10.98 -1.40
N VAL A 344 12.33 -11.21 -1.15
CA VAL A 344 11.48 -10.36 -0.30
C VAL A 344 12.09 -10.12 1.08
N ASN A 345 12.59 -11.19 1.71
CA ASN A 345 13.12 -11.11 3.07
C ASN A 345 14.39 -10.23 3.16
N VAL A 346 15.24 -10.26 2.12
CA VAL A 346 16.44 -9.43 2.02
C VAL A 346 16.04 -7.96 1.85
N ARG A 347 15.09 -7.66 0.96
CA ARG A 347 14.59 -6.29 0.79
C ARG A 347 14.01 -5.72 2.08
N LEU A 348 13.17 -6.50 2.78
CA LEU A 348 12.55 -6.10 4.03
C LEU A 348 13.60 -5.78 5.12
N HIS A 349 14.55 -6.69 5.36
CA HIS A 349 15.57 -6.47 6.39
C HIS A 349 16.52 -5.32 6.03
N SER A 350 16.81 -5.13 4.75
CA SER A 350 17.59 -3.97 4.28
C SER A 350 16.87 -2.65 4.55
N LEU A 351 15.55 -2.58 4.34
CA LEU A 351 14.75 -1.39 4.67
C LEU A 351 14.64 -1.16 6.18
N LYS A 352 14.52 -2.23 7.00
CA LYS A 352 14.56 -2.12 8.46
C LYS A 352 15.91 -1.61 8.96
N LEU A 353 17.01 -2.03 8.33
CA LEU A 353 18.34 -1.51 8.61
C LEU A 353 18.43 -0.03 8.17
N LEU A 354 17.94 0.31 6.98
CA LEU A 354 17.90 1.70 6.50
C LEU A 354 17.07 2.61 7.43
N TYR A 355 15.94 2.12 7.95
CA TYR A 355 15.14 2.82 8.96
C TYR A 355 16.00 3.20 10.17
N GLN A 356 16.78 2.25 10.70
CA GLN A 356 17.66 2.52 11.83
C GLN A 356 18.80 3.47 11.46
N PHE A 357 19.35 3.38 10.25
CA PHE A 357 20.35 4.34 9.76
C PHE A 357 19.79 5.76 9.71
N VAL A 358 18.60 5.96 9.14
CA VAL A 358 17.92 7.27 9.09
C VAL A 358 17.63 7.79 10.51
N LEU A 359 17.14 6.92 11.41
CA LEU A 359 16.84 7.26 12.79
C LEU A 359 18.08 7.70 13.58
N HIS A 360 19.22 7.05 13.37
CA HIS A 360 20.46 7.37 14.08
C HIS A 360 21.20 8.55 13.44
N ALA A 361 21.31 8.58 12.12
CA ALA A 361 22.10 9.60 11.43
C ALA A 361 21.38 10.96 11.36
N GLU A 362 20.04 10.97 11.38
CA GLU A 362 19.21 12.17 11.32
C GLU A 362 19.69 13.15 10.23
N ALA A 363 19.88 14.44 10.56
CA ALA A 363 20.27 15.47 9.60
C ALA A 363 21.60 15.20 8.89
N ALA A 364 22.53 14.45 9.50
CA ALA A 364 23.81 14.09 8.86
C ALA A 364 23.60 13.19 7.62
N MET A 365 22.48 12.48 7.57
CA MET A 365 22.08 11.65 6.43
C MET A 365 21.65 12.48 5.22
N THR A 366 21.36 13.78 5.38
CA THR A 366 20.84 14.62 4.29
C THR A 366 21.83 14.70 3.11
N ALA A 367 23.13 14.72 3.38
CA ALA A 367 24.18 14.68 2.35
C ALA A 367 24.15 13.39 1.49
N LYS A 368 23.48 12.35 1.97
CA LYS A 368 23.30 11.05 1.31
C LYS A 368 21.94 10.89 0.66
N PHE A 369 21.10 11.92 0.67
CA PHE A 369 19.75 11.87 0.11
C PHE A 369 19.72 11.35 -1.33
N PHE A 370 20.61 11.87 -2.19
CA PHE A 370 20.71 11.44 -3.59
C PHE A 370 21.03 9.96 -3.77
N GLU A 371 21.82 9.39 -2.86
CA GLU A 371 22.24 7.98 -2.91
C GLU A 371 21.09 7.03 -2.54
N ILE A 372 20.09 7.51 -1.79
CA ILE A 372 19.03 6.66 -1.22
C ILE A 372 17.63 6.94 -1.78
N TYR A 373 17.34 8.16 -2.23
CA TYR A 373 15.97 8.59 -2.58
C TYR A 373 15.36 7.74 -3.69
N GLY A 374 16.12 7.45 -4.75
CA GLY A 374 15.63 6.63 -5.86
C GLY A 374 15.34 5.17 -5.45
N ASP A 375 16.11 4.63 -4.51
CA ASP A 375 15.93 3.26 -4.00
C ASP A 375 14.74 3.16 -3.05
N VAL A 376 14.58 4.12 -2.13
CA VAL A 376 13.39 4.19 -1.27
C VAL A 376 12.13 4.42 -2.11
N ALA A 377 12.17 5.33 -3.09
CA ALA A 377 11.07 5.55 -4.02
C ALA A 377 10.70 4.26 -4.78
N ARG A 378 11.68 3.47 -5.23
CA ARG A 378 11.40 2.18 -5.87
C ARG A 378 10.72 1.21 -4.90
N ALA A 379 11.18 1.14 -3.66
CA ALA A 379 10.61 0.28 -2.63
C ALA A 379 9.21 0.71 -2.18
N CYS A 380 8.85 1.99 -2.21
CA CYS A 380 7.50 2.48 -1.90
C CYS A 380 6.40 1.93 -2.83
N ARG A 381 6.76 1.35 -3.97
CA ARG A 381 5.86 0.68 -4.92
C ARG A 381 6.19 -0.82 -5.09
N ASP A 382 6.83 -1.42 -4.09
CA ASP A 382 7.09 -2.87 -4.09
C ASP A 382 5.77 -3.64 -4.19
N ALA A 383 5.79 -4.75 -4.93
CA ALA A 383 4.63 -5.61 -5.10
C ALA A 383 4.20 -6.26 -3.77
N GLU A 384 5.15 -6.47 -2.85
CA GLU A 384 4.89 -7.03 -1.53
C GLU A 384 4.51 -5.94 -0.53
N PRO A 385 3.28 -5.96 0.04
CA PRO A 385 2.81 -4.91 0.94
C PRO A 385 3.70 -4.68 2.17
N ILE A 386 4.33 -5.75 2.70
CA ILE A 386 5.21 -5.65 3.87
C ILE A 386 6.48 -4.84 3.57
N VAL A 387 7.00 -4.93 2.34
CA VAL A 387 8.21 -4.21 1.91
C VAL A 387 7.86 -2.75 1.64
N SER A 388 6.79 -2.51 0.87
CA SER A 388 6.35 -1.15 0.57
C SER A 388 5.97 -0.41 1.84
N THR A 389 5.24 -1.03 2.77
CA THR A 389 4.90 -0.43 4.07
C THR A 389 6.14 -0.01 4.88
N GLU A 390 7.20 -0.83 4.91
CA GLU A 390 8.44 -0.46 5.60
C GLU A 390 9.15 0.69 4.88
N ALA A 391 9.17 0.72 3.55
CA ALA A 391 9.71 1.83 2.77
C ALA A 391 8.97 3.16 3.03
N LEU A 392 7.64 3.13 3.17
CA LEU A 392 6.87 4.33 3.54
C LEU A 392 7.26 4.87 4.93
N LYS A 393 7.59 3.99 5.89
CA LYS A 393 8.12 4.41 7.21
C LYS A 393 9.50 5.03 7.09
N VAL A 394 10.36 4.49 6.23
CA VAL A 394 11.68 5.11 5.94
C VAL A 394 11.49 6.50 5.34
N ALA A 395 10.60 6.65 4.34
CA ALA A 395 10.29 7.94 3.74
C ALA A 395 9.72 8.95 4.74
N ASP A 396 8.82 8.52 5.63
CA ASP A 396 8.31 9.35 6.73
C ASP A 396 9.47 9.84 7.63
N LEU A 397 10.38 8.94 8.06
CA LEU A 397 11.55 9.35 8.85
C LEU A 397 12.45 10.33 8.10
N MET A 398 12.71 10.11 6.81
CA MET A 398 13.51 11.01 5.99
C MET A 398 12.90 12.42 5.99
N GLY A 399 11.57 12.52 5.85
CA GLY A 399 10.84 13.78 5.90
C GLY A 399 10.91 14.51 7.25
N ARG A 400 10.96 13.75 8.36
CA ARG A 400 11.06 14.31 9.72
C ARG A 400 12.46 14.74 10.10
N LEU A 401 13.46 13.92 9.75
CA LEU A 401 14.79 13.97 10.33
C LEU A 401 15.85 14.61 9.42
N PHE A 402 15.60 14.70 8.10
CA PHE A 402 16.54 15.36 7.20
C PHE A 402 16.34 16.88 7.22
N SER A 403 17.39 17.62 6.86
CA SER A 403 17.31 19.06 6.67
C SER A 403 16.41 19.37 5.46
N TYR A 404 15.25 19.97 5.72
CA TYR A 404 14.22 20.22 4.70
C TYR A 404 14.76 21.02 3.52
N ASP A 405 15.48 22.11 3.81
CA ASP A 405 15.96 23.07 2.82
C ASP A 405 16.97 22.43 1.85
N ASP A 406 17.65 21.37 2.29
CA ASP A 406 18.65 20.66 1.50
C ASP A 406 18.04 19.54 0.65
N TRP A 407 17.00 18.84 1.13
CA TRP A 407 16.41 17.73 0.37
C TRP A 407 15.28 18.16 -0.58
N ILE A 408 14.57 19.26 -0.30
CA ILE A 408 13.33 19.61 -1.01
C ILE A 408 13.54 19.83 -2.52
N GLU A 409 14.60 20.54 -2.91
CA GLU A 409 14.93 20.76 -4.33
C GLU A 409 15.21 19.44 -5.06
N HIS A 410 15.88 18.50 -4.38
CA HIS A 410 16.15 17.17 -4.94
C HIS A 410 14.89 16.29 -4.98
N GLY A 411 13.98 16.48 -4.01
CA GLY A 411 12.65 15.89 -4.04
C GLY A 411 11.86 16.35 -5.27
N PHE A 412 11.86 17.66 -5.55
CA PHE A 412 11.25 18.23 -6.75
C PHE A 412 11.86 17.68 -8.04
N ASP A 413 13.18 17.62 -8.11
CA ASP A 413 13.90 17.02 -9.24
C ASP A 413 13.48 15.56 -9.48
N GLY A 414 13.31 14.78 -8.41
CA GLY A 414 12.84 13.40 -8.51
C GLY A 414 11.43 13.31 -9.08
N LEU A 415 10.50 14.12 -8.59
CA LEU A 415 9.14 14.20 -9.11
C LEU A 415 9.09 14.65 -10.58
N ALA A 416 9.84 15.69 -10.94
CA ALA A 416 9.83 16.27 -12.28
C ALA A 416 10.47 15.36 -13.33
N LYS A 417 11.57 14.68 -12.99
CA LYS A 417 12.27 13.78 -13.92
C LYS A 417 11.61 12.40 -14.01
N ASN A 418 10.80 12.03 -13.01
CA ASN A 418 10.25 10.68 -12.90
C ASN A 418 8.80 10.71 -12.37
N SER A 419 7.82 10.73 -13.27
CA SER A 419 6.41 10.43 -12.94
C SER A 419 6.18 8.92 -12.72
N LYS A 420 6.96 8.31 -11.83
CA LYS A 420 6.78 6.92 -11.37
C LYS A 420 6.12 6.95 -10.00
N GLU A 421 5.03 6.18 -9.84
CA GLU A 421 4.25 6.02 -8.60
C GLU A 421 5.09 6.01 -7.31
N GLY A 422 6.24 5.35 -7.33
CA GLY A 422 7.16 5.27 -6.21
C GLY A 422 7.72 6.62 -5.73
N TYR A 423 8.10 7.52 -6.65
CA TYR A 423 8.59 8.86 -6.30
C TYR A 423 7.48 9.72 -5.70
N LEU A 424 6.25 9.63 -6.23
CA LEU A 424 5.10 10.32 -5.67
C LEU A 424 4.79 9.84 -4.24
N LYS A 425 4.76 8.52 -4.01
CA LYS A 425 4.54 7.93 -2.67
C LYS A 425 5.63 8.35 -1.69
N CYS A 426 6.90 8.21 -2.07
CA CYS A 426 8.03 8.59 -1.21
C CYS A 426 8.02 10.08 -0.88
N PHE A 427 7.83 10.94 -1.89
CA PHE A 427 7.76 12.39 -1.68
C PHE A 427 6.57 12.76 -0.80
N TYR A 428 5.40 12.17 -1.03
CA TYR A 428 4.22 12.38 -0.19
C TYR A 428 4.53 12.09 1.29
N HIS A 429 5.09 10.92 1.61
CA HIS A 429 5.40 10.56 2.99
C HIS A 429 6.46 11.49 3.61
N MET A 430 7.49 11.87 2.85
CA MET A 430 8.49 12.83 3.31
C MET A 430 7.88 14.21 3.58
N PHE A 431 7.14 14.75 2.61
CA PHE A 431 6.57 16.08 2.68
C PHE A 431 5.51 16.17 3.77
N ALA A 432 4.59 15.20 3.85
CA ALA A 432 3.56 15.14 4.88
C ALA A 432 4.16 15.08 6.30
N ALA A 433 5.26 14.36 6.48
CA ALA A 433 5.91 14.23 7.77
C ALA A 433 6.73 15.45 8.17
N SER A 434 7.19 16.27 7.21
CA SER A 434 7.97 17.48 7.48
C SER A 434 7.19 18.54 8.27
N LEU A 435 7.88 19.33 9.11
CA LEU A 435 7.26 20.47 9.83
C LEU A 435 7.20 21.76 9.03
N VAL A 436 7.82 21.80 7.85
CA VAL A 436 7.96 23.03 7.08
C VAL A 436 6.69 23.30 6.30
N ASN A 437 6.22 24.55 6.40
CA ASN A 437 5.02 25.06 5.74
C ASN A 437 5.40 26.28 4.87
N LYS A 438 6.36 26.09 3.95
CA LYS A 438 6.81 27.11 3.00
C LYS A 438 5.80 27.24 1.87
N MET A 439 5.23 28.44 1.69
CA MET A 439 4.20 28.65 0.66
C MET A 439 4.69 28.38 -0.74
N ASP A 440 5.92 28.79 -1.05
CA ASP A 440 6.46 28.68 -2.40
C ASP A 440 6.61 27.21 -2.79
N ASP A 441 7.02 26.35 -1.86
CA ASP A 441 7.06 24.90 -2.07
C ASP A 441 5.65 24.31 -2.22
N ILE A 442 4.70 24.73 -1.37
CA ILE A 442 3.29 24.31 -1.46
C ILE A 442 2.70 24.66 -2.85
N ILE A 443 2.94 25.88 -3.32
CA ILE A 443 2.51 26.35 -4.63
C ILE A 443 3.19 25.56 -5.74
N ARG A 444 4.51 25.37 -5.67
CA ARG A 444 5.26 24.60 -6.67
C ARG A 444 4.76 23.16 -6.78
N ILE A 445 4.47 22.49 -5.66
CA ILE A 445 3.86 21.15 -5.68
C ILE A 445 2.48 21.21 -6.34
N SER A 446 1.64 22.18 -5.98
CA SER A 446 0.30 22.31 -6.57
C SER A 446 0.35 22.53 -8.10
N GLU A 447 1.34 23.28 -8.59
CA GLU A 447 1.60 23.50 -10.01
C GLU A 447 2.09 22.24 -10.73
N MET A 448 2.86 21.40 -10.05
CA MET A 448 3.25 20.10 -10.61
C MET A 448 2.04 19.15 -10.73
N LEU A 449 1.16 19.13 -9.72
CA LEU A 449 0.02 18.21 -9.67
C LEU A 449 -1.04 18.48 -10.74
N ILE A 450 -1.17 19.73 -11.21
CA ILE A 450 -2.09 20.05 -12.33
C ILE A 450 -1.57 19.54 -13.68
N ASN A 451 -0.28 19.23 -13.82
CA ASN A 451 0.27 18.71 -15.08
C ASN A 451 -0.31 17.32 -15.39
N SER A 452 -0.46 17.04 -16.69
CA SER A 452 -1.03 15.79 -17.21
C SER A 452 -0.34 14.55 -16.66
N GLU A 453 0.99 14.58 -16.52
CA GLU A 453 1.78 13.46 -16.00
C GLU A 453 1.39 12.99 -14.58
N PHE A 454 0.73 13.85 -13.80
CA PHE A 454 0.28 13.54 -12.43
C PHE A 454 -1.23 13.31 -12.37
N SER A 455 -2.03 14.32 -12.74
CA SER A 455 -3.49 14.29 -12.55
C SER A 455 -4.27 13.71 -13.74
N GLN A 456 -3.63 13.44 -14.88
CA GLN A 456 -4.22 12.69 -16.00
C GLN A 456 -3.63 11.29 -16.08
N THR A 457 -3.98 10.46 -15.11
CA THR A 457 -3.52 9.09 -15.03
C THR A 457 -4.68 8.16 -14.75
N LEU A 458 -4.68 7.00 -15.41
CA LEU A 458 -5.62 5.91 -15.13
C LEU A 458 -5.07 4.94 -14.07
N LYS A 459 -3.95 5.25 -13.40
CA LYS A 459 -3.37 4.38 -12.37
C LYS A 459 -4.03 4.66 -11.01
N PRO A 460 -4.79 3.72 -10.42
CA PRO A 460 -5.59 3.96 -9.21
C PRO A 460 -4.75 4.45 -8.02
N GLU A 461 -3.58 3.85 -7.81
CA GLU A 461 -2.67 4.25 -6.72
C GLU A 461 -2.10 5.66 -6.92
N VAL A 462 -1.79 6.05 -8.15
CA VAL A 462 -1.28 7.39 -8.43
C VAL A 462 -2.37 8.44 -8.20
N GLN A 463 -3.59 8.17 -8.68
CA GLN A 463 -4.76 9.01 -8.43
C GLN A 463 -4.98 9.28 -6.93
N LEU A 464 -4.95 8.21 -6.12
CA LEU A 464 -5.13 8.32 -4.67
C LEU A 464 -4.04 9.18 -4.02
N TYR A 465 -2.77 8.99 -4.38
CA TYR A 465 -1.66 9.75 -3.79
C TYR A 465 -1.59 11.20 -4.30
N VAL A 466 -2.07 11.49 -5.52
CA VAL A 466 -2.27 12.89 -5.96
C VAL A 466 -3.29 13.57 -5.05
N LEU A 467 -4.44 12.94 -4.78
CA LEU A 467 -5.45 13.51 -3.89
C LEU A 467 -4.95 13.66 -2.45
N LYS A 468 -4.26 12.65 -1.90
CA LYS A 468 -3.65 12.75 -0.56
C LYS A 468 -2.63 13.88 -0.47
N LEU A 469 -1.84 14.09 -1.53
CA LEU A 469 -0.89 15.20 -1.57
C LEU A 469 -1.63 16.54 -1.66
N VAL A 470 -2.69 16.68 -2.48
CA VAL A 470 -3.54 17.88 -2.50
C VAL A 470 -4.13 18.17 -1.12
N GLU A 471 -4.68 17.16 -0.44
CA GLU A 471 -5.20 17.31 0.93
C GLU A 471 -4.11 17.78 1.91
N THR A 472 -2.90 17.24 1.79
CA THR A 472 -1.73 17.61 2.61
C THR A 472 -1.30 19.06 2.34
N LEU A 473 -1.30 19.51 1.08
CA LEU A 473 -1.03 20.91 0.72
C LEU A 473 -2.06 21.85 1.37
N LEU A 474 -3.33 21.45 1.36
CA LEU A 474 -4.38 22.20 2.01
C LEU A 474 -4.19 22.21 3.53
N LEU A 475 -3.87 21.09 4.17
CA LEU A 475 -3.61 21.04 5.63
C LEU A 475 -2.43 21.92 6.04
N LYS A 476 -1.28 21.77 5.37
CA LYS A 476 -0.09 22.57 5.65
C LYS A 476 -0.28 24.06 5.38
N SER A 477 -1.18 24.40 4.47
CA SER A 477 -1.52 25.80 4.23
C SER A 477 -2.42 26.42 5.31
N ASP A 478 -3.10 25.63 6.15
CA ASP A 478 -3.88 26.17 7.28
C ASP A 478 -2.99 26.67 8.41
N GLU A 479 -1.82 26.04 8.58
CA GLU A 479 -0.89 26.33 9.68
C GLU A 479 -0.07 27.61 9.47
N ALA A 480 -0.15 28.21 8.28
CA ALA A 480 0.64 29.37 7.92
C ALA A 480 -0.22 30.47 7.29
N LYS A 481 0.07 31.73 7.65
CA LYS A 481 -0.65 32.91 7.15
C LYS A 481 -0.02 33.35 5.83
N PHE A 482 -0.78 33.31 4.74
CA PHE A 482 -0.26 33.59 3.40
C PHE A 482 -0.93 34.79 2.72
N GLU A 483 -0.22 35.32 1.73
CA GLU A 483 -0.74 36.34 0.82
C GLU A 483 -1.94 35.83 0.03
N ASN A 484 -2.93 36.70 -0.17
CA ASN A 484 -4.19 36.35 -0.82
C ASN A 484 -4.00 35.75 -2.23
N ASP A 485 -3.02 36.20 -3.01
CA ASP A 485 -2.85 35.75 -4.39
C ASP A 485 -2.28 34.33 -4.48
N LYS A 486 -1.33 33.99 -3.60
CA LYS A 486 -0.81 32.62 -3.51
C LYS A 486 -1.91 31.66 -3.04
N THR A 487 -2.71 32.06 -2.07
CA THR A 487 -3.84 31.25 -1.58
C THR A 487 -4.87 30.96 -2.69
N LYS A 488 -5.22 31.97 -3.50
CA LYS A 488 -6.10 31.77 -4.67
C LYS A 488 -5.51 30.78 -5.67
N LYS A 489 -4.21 30.91 -5.98
CA LYS A 489 -3.50 30.00 -6.89
C LYS A 489 -3.50 28.56 -6.36
N LEU A 490 -3.28 28.37 -5.05
CA LEU A 490 -3.36 27.06 -4.41
C LEU A 490 -4.74 26.42 -4.58
N PHE A 491 -5.81 27.18 -4.30
CA PHE A 491 -7.18 26.68 -4.44
C PHE A 491 -7.53 26.31 -5.87
N LEU A 492 -7.13 27.14 -6.84
CA LEU A 492 -7.29 26.84 -8.26
C LEU A 492 -6.56 25.54 -8.64
N ASN A 493 -5.27 25.42 -8.30
CA ASN A 493 -4.47 24.25 -8.65
C ASN A 493 -4.98 22.97 -7.99
N SER A 494 -5.35 23.06 -6.70
CA SER A 494 -5.93 21.95 -5.95
C SER A 494 -7.26 21.51 -6.56
N TYR A 495 -8.14 22.46 -6.91
CA TYR A 495 -9.39 22.15 -7.60
C TYR A 495 -9.16 21.43 -8.93
N VAL A 496 -8.26 21.96 -9.78
CA VAL A 496 -7.98 21.39 -11.10
C VAL A 496 -7.39 19.98 -10.99
N ALA A 497 -6.41 19.77 -10.12
CA ALA A 497 -5.82 18.45 -9.92
C ALA A 497 -6.88 17.45 -9.39
N THR A 498 -7.69 17.85 -8.42
CA THR A 498 -8.74 17.01 -7.84
C THR A 498 -9.80 16.62 -8.85
N ILE A 499 -10.36 17.58 -9.59
CA ILE A 499 -11.46 17.29 -10.51
C ILE A 499 -11.02 16.45 -11.72
N LYS A 500 -9.77 16.60 -12.18
CA LYS A 500 -9.19 15.74 -13.24
C LYS A 500 -9.09 14.28 -12.78
N VAL A 501 -8.60 14.06 -11.55
CA VAL A 501 -8.52 12.71 -10.97
C VAL A 501 -9.90 12.10 -10.73
N MET A 502 -10.85 12.87 -10.20
CA MET A 502 -12.23 12.40 -10.03
C MET A 502 -12.87 12.08 -11.39
N ALA A 503 -12.65 12.91 -12.41
CA ALA A 503 -13.22 12.69 -13.74
C ALA A 503 -12.72 11.39 -14.38
N LEU A 504 -11.41 11.12 -14.31
CA LEU A 504 -10.82 9.90 -14.87
C LEU A 504 -11.16 8.62 -14.08
N SER A 505 -11.63 8.74 -12.83
CA SER A 505 -12.10 7.61 -12.03
C SER A 505 -13.62 7.42 -12.05
N PHE A 506 -14.38 8.35 -12.64
CA PHE A 506 -15.85 8.39 -12.57
C PHE A 506 -16.53 7.11 -13.09
N ASP A 507 -16.11 6.61 -14.24
CA ASP A 507 -16.68 5.43 -14.91
C ASP A 507 -15.66 4.28 -14.99
N SER A 508 -14.80 4.21 -13.95
CA SER A 508 -13.72 3.24 -13.90
C SER A 508 -14.15 1.97 -13.17
N GLU A 509 -13.69 0.81 -13.64
CA GLU A 509 -13.90 -0.49 -12.96
C GLU A 509 -12.86 -0.76 -11.85
N GLN A 510 -12.12 0.28 -11.43
CA GLN A 510 -11.07 0.16 -10.42
C GLN A 510 -11.62 -0.07 -9.01
N SER A 511 -10.88 -0.82 -8.19
CA SER A 511 -11.30 -1.19 -6.83
C SER A 511 -11.34 -0.01 -5.85
N ASN A 512 -10.63 1.08 -6.12
CA ASN A 512 -10.51 2.23 -5.22
C ASN A 512 -11.36 3.44 -5.64
N VAL A 513 -12.25 3.31 -6.63
CA VAL A 513 -13.05 4.43 -7.16
C VAL A 513 -13.82 5.15 -6.06
N VAL A 514 -14.49 4.41 -5.17
CA VAL A 514 -15.24 5.00 -4.04
C VAL A 514 -14.32 5.87 -3.17
N ALA A 515 -13.14 5.36 -2.81
CA ALA A 515 -12.18 6.09 -1.99
C ALA A 515 -11.65 7.36 -2.69
N VAL A 516 -11.43 7.30 -4.00
CA VAL A 516 -10.98 8.45 -4.82
C VAL A 516 -12.08 9.51 -4.92
N GLN A 517 -13.33 9.11 -5.17
CA GLN A 517 -14.47 10.02 -5.26
C GLN A 517 -14.78 10.68 -3.91
N ASP A 518 -14.77 9.91 -2.82
CA ASP A 518 -15.03 10.41 -1.46
C ASP A 518 -13.95 11.42 -1.03
N LEU A 519 -12.66 11.08 -1.23
CA LEU A 519 -11.56 11.99 -0.89
C LEU A 519 -11.59 13.24 -1.77
N GLY A 520 -11.87 13.10 -3.06
CA GLY A 520 -12.03 14.22 -3.97
C GLY A 520 -13.16 15.16 -3.54
N GLN A 521 -14.32 14.62 -3.17
CA GLN A 521 -15.45 15.40 -2.68
C GLN A 521 -15.13 16.11 -1.35
N GLN A 522 -14.40 15.46 -0.45
CA GLN A 522 -13.92 16.08 0.79
C GLN A 522 -12.99 17.27 0.51
N ILE A 523 -12.05 17.11 -0.43
CA ILE A 523 -11.14 18.19 -0.85
C ILE A 523 -11.94 19.37 -1.44
N LEU A 524 -12.87 19.12 -2.37
CA LEU A 524 -13.70 20.16 -2.97
C LEU A 524 -14.54 20.91 -1.91
N THR A 525 -15.11 20.16 -0.97
CA THR A 525 -15.89 20.72 0.15
C THR A 525 -15.01 21.59 1.06
N LYS A 526 -13.77 21.15 1.32
CA LYS A 526 -12.79 21.90 2.12
C LYS A 526 -12.39 23.21 1.43
N ILE A 527 -12.12 23.18 0.13
CA ILE A 527 -11.78 24.37 -0.67
C ILE A 527 -12.97 25.35 -0.70
N ALA A 528 -14.20 24.84 -0.85
CA ALA A 528 -15.40 25.66 -0.86
C ALA A 528 -15.64 26.31 0.53
N ALA A 529 -15.52 25.55 1.61
CA ALA A 529 -15.68 26.03 2.98
C ALA A 529 -14.67 27.15 3.33
N ARG A 530 -13.40 27.03 2.90
CA ARG A 530 -12.36 28.05 3.12
C ARG A 530 -12.62 29.37 2.39
N GLN A 531 -13.41 29.32 1.33
CA GLN A 531 -13.81 30.50 0.54
C GLN A 531 -15.23 30.95 0.88
N GLU A 532 -15.90 30.31 1.85
CA GLU A 532 -17.28 30.59 2.25
C GLU A 532 -18.28 30.51 1.07
N ILE A 533 -18.03 29.58 0.15
CA ILE A 533 -18.89 29.32 -1.02
C ILE A 533 -19.40 27.88 -1.03
N THR A 534 -20.38 27.61 -1.87
CA THR A 534 -20.82 26.23 -2.15
C THR A 534 -19.91 25.57 -3.18
N VAL A 535 -19.88 24.23 -3.21
CA VAL A 535 -19.18 23.47 -4.26
C VAL A 535 -19.71 23.83 -5.66
N ALA A 536 -21.00 24.16 -5.77
CA ALA A 536 -21.60 24.64 -7.00
C ALA A 536 -20.91 25.93 -7.51
N VAL A 537 -20.75 26.93 -6.64
CA VAL A 537 -20.04 28.18 -6.99
C VAL A 537 -18.55 27.92 -7.25
N LEU A 538 -17.94 26.95 -6.54
CA LEU A 538 -16.57 26.53 -6.81
C LEU A 538 -16.39 26.01 -8.26
N HIS A 539 -17.36 25.24 -8.77
CA HIS A 539 -17.36 24.82 -10.17
C HIS A 539 -17.47 26.02 -11.12
N GLU A 540 -18.36 26.98 -10.86
CA GLU A 540 -18.49 28.19 -11.68
C GLU A 540 -17.17 28.97 -11.76
N ASN A 541 -16.41 29.01 -10.66
CA ASN A 541 -15.18 29.80 -10.59
C ASN A 541 -13.98 29.15 -11.29
N TYR A 542 -13.84 27.82 -11.20
CA TYR A 542 -12.58 27.14 -11.56
C TYR A 542 -12.71 26.05 -12.63
N PHE A 543 -13.91 25.59 -12.98
CA PHE A 543 -14.09 24.49 -13.94
C PHE A 543 -13.51 24.79 -15.33
N ALA A 544 -13.65 26.03 -15.81
CA ALA A 544 -13.09 26.44 -17.10
C ALA A 544 -11.58 26.17 -17.20
N SER A 545 -10.84 26.35 -16.09
CA SER A 545 -9.41 26.05 -16.03
C SER A 545 -9.11 24.56 -16.15
N ALA A 546 -9.96 23.69 -15.58
CA ALA A 546 -9.81 22.24 -15.74
C ALA A 546 -10.13 21.78 -17.16
N LEU A 547 -11.11 22.41 -17.81
CA LEU A 547 -11.50 22.11 -19.19
C LEU A 547 -10.40 22.39 -20.22
N ASN A 548 -9.51 23.36 -19.94
CA ASN A 548 -8.36 23.64 -20.78
C ASN A 548 -7.42 22.43 -20.96
N TYR A 549 -7.39 21.51 -19.98
CA TYR A 549 -6.58 20.30 -20.03
C TYR A 549 -7.21 19.16 -20.85
N VAL A 550 -8.42 19.34 -21.38
CA VAL A 550 -9.02 18.41 -22.35
C VAL A 550 -8.48 18.79 -23.73
N GLU A 551 -7.33 18.24 -24.07
CA GLU A 551 -6.60 18.52 -25.32
C GLU A 551 -6.73 17.37 -26.33
N ASN A 552 -6.23 17.56 -27.55
CA ASN A 552 -6.16 16.55 -28.62
C ASN A 552 -7.50 15.99 -29.11
N LEU A 553 -8.60 16.74 -28.94
CA LEU A 553 -9.93 16.39 -29.47
C LEU A 553 -10.05 16.58 -31.00
N ASP A 554 -8.97 16.98 -31.67
CA ASP A 554 -8.83 17.06 -33.12
C ASP A 554 -8.41 15.74 -33.77
N ALA A 555 -8.18 14.69 -32.97
CA ALA A 555 -7.87 13.34 -33.43
C ALA A 555 -9.11 12.40 -33.41
N ALA A 556 -9.00 11.29 -34.14
CA ALA A 556 -9.94 10.17 -34.09
C ALA A 556 -9.74 9.38 -32.78
N LEU A 557 -10.43 9.78 -31.72
CA LEU A 557 -10.38 9.18 -30.40
C LEU A 557 -11.59 8.28 -30.15
N ASP A 558 -11.37 7.16 -29.46
CA ASP A 558 -12.44 6.27 -28.98
C ASP A 558 -12.91 6.66 -27.56
N ASP A 559 -13.91 5.93 -27.05
CA ASP A 559 -14.52 6.18 -25.75
C ASP A 559 -13.68 5.73 -24.53
N LEU A 560 -12.56 5.06 -24.77
CA LEU A 560 -11.61 4.61 -23.73
C LEU A 560 -10.36 5.49 -23.70
N THR A 561 -10.22 6.41 -24.65
CA THR A 561 -9.09 7.32 -24.72
C THR A 561 -9.20 8.40 -23.63
N GLU A 562 -8.07 8.73 -23.00
CA GLU A 562 -7.98 9.62 -21.83
C GLU A 562 -8.71 10.98 -22.01
N PRO A 563 -8.58 11.75 -23.11
CA PRO A 563 -9.29 13.02 -23.27
C PRO A 563 -10.82 12.87 -23.25
N ILE A 564 -11.33 11.76 -23.80
CA ILE A 564 -12.77 11.47 -23.82
C ILE A 564 -13.24 11.04 -22.43
N LEU A 565 -12.50 10.18 -21.74
CA LEU A 565 -12.80 9.80 -20.36
C LEU A 565 -12.79 11.01 -19.42
N LEU A 566 -11.80 11.89 -19.58
CA LEU A 566 -11.68 13.13 -18.81
C LEU A 566 -12.88 14.04 -19.06
N LEU A 567 -13.20 14.34 -20.33
CA LEU A 567 -14.36 15.18 -20.65
C LEU A 567 -15.67 14.58 -20.12
N ASN A 568 -15.84 13.27 -20.30
CA ASN A 568 -17.00 12.52 -19.81
C ASN A 568 -17.18 12.66 -18.30
N GLY A 569 -16.11 12.42 -17.52
CA GLY A 569 -16.14 12.55 -16.07
C GLY A 569 -16.36 14.00 -15.63
N LEU A 570 -15.71 14.96 -16.28
CA LEU A 570 -15.87 16.40 -15.99
C LEU A 570 -17.33 16.85 -16.16
N ILE A 571 -17.99 16.44 -17.26
CA ILE A 571 -19.41 16.71 -17.51
C ILE A 571 -20.26 16.14 -16.38
N ASN A 572 -20.03 14.88 -16.00
CA ASN A 572 -20.84 14.20 -15.00
C ASN A 572 -20.62 14.72 -13.58
N ILE A 573 -19.43 15.21 -13.24
CA ILE A 573 -19.12 15.71 -11.90
C ILE A 573 -19.58 17.16 -11.74
N ALA A 574 -19.18 18.06 -12.64
CA ALA A 574 -19.45 19.48 -12.49
C ALA A 574 -20.82 19.91 -13.04
N LYS A 575 -21.41 19.09 -13.93
CA LYS A 575 -22.68 19.34 -14.64
C LYS A 575 -22.60 20.56 -15.58
N LEU A 576 -23.73 20.90 -16.20
CA LEU A 576 -23.85 22.07 -17.08
C LEU A 576 -24.09 23.33 -16.25
N ARG A 577 -23.27 24.37 -16.45
CA ARG A 577 -23.36 25.64 -15.73
C ARG A 577 -23.07 26.82 -16.63
N ALA A 578 -23.64 27.97 -16.30
CA ALA A 578 -23.67 29.13 -17.19
C ALA A 578 -22.28 29.68 -17.52
N THR A 579 -21.37 29.74 -16.54
CA THR A 579 -20.06 30.41 -16.72
C THR A 579 -19.13 29.74 -17.72
N TYR A 580 -19.24 28.42 -17.90
CA TYR A 580 -18.36 27.65 -18.78
C TYR A 580 -19.11 26.88 -19.87
N LEU A 581 -20.43 27.10 -20.01
CA LEU A 581 -21.24 26.37 -20.98
C LEU A 581 -20.72 26.52 -22.42
N GLN A 582 -20.30 27.73 -22.81
CA GLN A 582 -19.77 27.98 -24.15
C GLN A 582 -18.47 27.21 -24.40
N SER A 583 -17.50 27.30 -23.49
CA SER A 583 -16.24 26.58 -23.62
C SER A 583 -16.45 25.06 -23.65
N LEU A 584 -17.43 24.55 -22.89
CA LEU A 584 -17.81 23.15 -22.92
C LEU A 584 -18.46 22.75 -24.26
N GLN A 585 -19.34 23.59 -24.82
CA GLN A 585 -19.91 23.38 -26.15
C GLN A 585 -18.81 23.26 -27.20
N ASP A 586 -17.81 24.16 -27.17
CA ASP A 586 -16.71 24.14 -28.14
C ASP A 586 -15.94 22.81 -28.10
N LYS A 587 -15.69 22.26 -26.90
CA LYS A 587 -15.06 20.93 -26.73
C LYS A 587 -15.95 19.80 -27.24
N ILE A 588 -17.26 19.83 -26.96
CA ILE A 588 -18.20 18.81 -27.47
C ILE A 588 -18.26 18.85 -29.01
N ILE A 589 -18.26 20.04 -29.61
CA ILE A 589 -18.24 20.20 -31.08
C ILE A 589 -16.98 19.59 -31.68
N GLN A 590 -15.82 19.74 -31.02
CA GLN A 590 -14.59 19.06 -31.46
C GLN A 590 -14.74 17.54 -31.46
N VAL A 591 -15.35 16.96 -30.41
CA VAL A 591 -15.66 15.51 -30.38
C VAL A 591 -16.56 15.12 -31.55
N TRP A 592 -17.57 15.94 -31.88
CA TRP A 592 -18.52 15.63 -32.95
C TRP A 592 -17.86 15.64 -34.33
N GLN A 593 -16.90 16.53 -34.54
CA GLN A 593 -16.22 16.71 -35.82
C GLN A 593 -15.14 15.65 -36.07
N ASN A 594 -14.40 15.26 -35.03
CA ASN A 594 -13.13 14.57 -35.23
C ASN A 594 -13.07 13.15 -34.62
N CYS A 595 -13.78 12.89 -33.53
CA CYS A 595 -13.65 11.63 -32.78
C CYS A 595 -14.51 10.49 -33.34
N ASP A 596 -14.27 9.27 -32.85
CA ASP A 596 -15.00 8.07 -33.26
C ASP A 596 -16.40 8.04 -32.67
N ASP A 597 -17.28 7.25 -33.28
CA ASP A 597 -18.69 7.20 -32.89
C ASP A 597 -18.92 6.67 -31.47
N SER A 598 -18.03 5.82 -30.95
CA SER A 598 -18.13 5.37 -29.55
C SER A 598 -17.88 6.53 -28.57
N ALA A 599 -16.89 7.38 -28.83
CA ALA A 599 -16.63 8.59 -28.04
C ALA A 599 -17.83 9.53 -28.09
N LYS A 600 -18.44 9.69 -29.28
CA LYS A 600 -19.64 10.50 -29.44
C LYS A 600 -20.80 10.01 -28.60
N VAL A 601 -21.08 8.71 -28.67
CA VAL A 601 -22.12 8.05 -27.89
C VAL A 601 -21.90 8.26 -26.39
N LYS A 602 -20.67 8.08 -25.89
CA LYS A 602 -20.34 8.26 -24.47
C LYS A 602 -20.61 9.68 -23.99
N ILE A 603 -20.07 10.69 -24.68
CA ILE A 603 -20.28 12.10 -24.32
C ILE A 603 -21.76 12.47 -24.38
N PHE A 604 -22.48 12.02 -25.42
CA PHE A 604 -23.88 12.37 -25.60
C PHE A 604 -24.79 11.72 -24.57
N THR A 605 -24.47 10.49 -24.14
CA THR A 605 -25.13 9.83 -23.02
C THR A 605 -24.99 10.65 -21.74
N SER A 606 -23.78 11.13 -21.45
CA SER A 606 -23.51 11.98 -20.29
C SER A 606 -24.24 13.31 -20.34
N ILE A 607 -24.28 13.97 -21.50
CA ILE A 607 -25.07 15.19 -21.71
C ILE A 607 -26.54 14.92 -21.43
N SER A 608 -27.10 13.82 -21.95
CA SER A 608 -28.50 13.44 -21.72
C SER A 608 -28.82 13.30 -20.23
N VAL A 609 -27.94 12.69 -19.44
CA VAL A 609 -28.14 12.52 -18.00
C VAL A 609 -28.09 13.86 -17.27
N VAL A 610 -27.04 14.67 -17.49
CA VAL A 610 -26.88 15.95 -16.76
C VAL A 610 -27.92 16.99 -17.14
N MET A 611 -28.52 16.88 -18.33
CA MET A 611 -29.57 17.76 -18.80
C MET A 611 -30.86 17.68 -17.94
N LEU A 612 -31.08 16.56 -17.24
CA LEU A 612 -32.18 16.44 -16.26
C LEU A 612 -32.05 17.43 -15.09
N GLN A 613 -30.84 17.97 -14.86
CA GLN A 613 -30.53 18.88 -13.74
C GLN A 613 -30.38 20.33 -14.18
N TRP A 614 -30.74 20.68 -15.42
CA TRP A 614 -30.53 22.02 -16.00
C TRP A 614 -31.03 23.16 -15.10
N THR A 615 -32.29 23.07 -14.64
CA THR A 615 -32.89 24.11 -13.77
C THR A 615 -32.15 24.25 -12.45
N GLU A 616 -31.61 23.15 -11.91
CA GLU A 616 -30.86 23.15 -10.65
C GLU A 616 -29.48 23.82 -10.80
N THR A 617 -28.85 23.67 -11.97
CA THR A 617 -27.44 24.01 -12.15
C THR A 617 -27.17 25.34 -12.85
N ILE A 618 -28.01 25.78 -13.79
CA ILE A 618 -27.78 27.03 -14.55
C ILE A 618 -28.10 28.28 -13.72
N GLN A 619 -29.10 28.20 -12.82
CA GLN A 619 -29.47 29.26 -11.86
C GLN A 619 -29.48 30.70 -12.44
N ARG A 620 -30.03 30.85 -13.65
CA ARG A 620 -30.23 32.16 -14.32
C ARG A 620 -31.69 32.53 -14.41
N GLN A 621 -31.95 33.80 -14.75
CA GLN A 621 -33.29 34.22 -15.10
C GLN A 621 -33.79 33.43 -16.32
N LEU A 622 -35.09 33.17 -16.39
CA LEU A 622 -35.68 32.31 -17.42
C LEU A 622 -35.29 32.75 -18.85
N CYS A 623 -35.25 34.06 -19.12
CA CYS A 623 -34.85 34.57 -20.44
C CYS A 623 -33.40 34.20 -20.80
N GLU A 624 -32.45 34.43 -19.91
CA GLU A 624 -31.04 34.08 -20.09
C GLU A 624 -30.85 32.56 -20.18
N SER A 625 -31.51 31.80 -19.29
CA SER A 625 -31.50 30.33 -19.31
C SER A 625 -32.04 29.77 -20.64
N THR A 626 -33.12 30.36 -21.15
CA THR A 626 -33.73 29.97 -22.44
C THR A 626 -32.78 30.20 -23.60
N GLU A 627 -32.08 31.35 -23.65
CA GLU A 627 -31.12 31.63 -24.72
C GLU A 627 -29.89 30.71 -24.64
N LEU A 628 -29.37 30.44 -23.43
CA LEU A 628 -28.30 29.46 -23.25
C LEU A 628 -28.71 28.07 -23.74
N LEU A 629 -29.93 27.64 -23.40
CA LEU A 629 -30.45 26.34 -23.83
C LEU A 629 -30.69 26.29 -25.33
N ARG A 630 -31.21 27.37 -25.92
CA ARG A 630 -31.41 27.52 -27.37
C ARG A 630 -30.09 27.34 -28.11
N THR A 631 -29.05 28.07 -27.73
CA THR A 631 -27.74 27.97 -28.37
C THR A 631 -27.20 26.55 -28.24
N PHE A 632 -27.33 25.92 -27.06
CA PHE A 632 -26.89 24.54 -26.84
C PHE A 632 -27.63 23.53 -27.74
N VAL A 633 -28.95 23.66 -27.87
CA VAL A 633 -29.75 22.77 -28.74
C VAL A 633 -29.33 22.91 -30.20
N LEU A 634 -29.18 24.13 -30.69
CA LEU A 634 -28.82 24.39 -32.09
C LEU A 634 -27.39 23.92 -32.42
N SER A 635 -26.43 24.10 -31.49
CA SER A 635 -25.04 23.74 -31.75
C SER A 635 -24.74 22.26 -31.52
N ILE A 636 -25.30 21.65 -30.46
CA ILE A 636 -24.92 20.31 -30.01
C ILE A 636 -25.90 19.22 -30.44
N ILE A 637 -27.22 19.51 -30.46
CA ILE A 637 -28.26 18.48 -30.57
C ILE A 637 -28.89 18.44 -31.96
N GLU A 638 -29.29 19.59 -32.49
CA GLU A 638 -29.97 19.72 -33.79
C GLU A 638 -29.24 19.01 -34.94
N PRO A 639 -27.90 19.09 -35.07
CA PRO A 639 -27.18 18.47 -36.19
C PRO A 639 -27.38 16.94 -36.29
N HIS A 640 -27.76 16.29 -35.19
CA HIS A 640 -27.94 14.84 -35.08
C HIS A 640 -29.40 14.38 -35.18
N LEU A 641 -30.36 15.31 -35.31
CA LEU A 641 -31.79 14.97 -35.48
C LEU A 641 -32.14 14.55 -36.90
N LEU A 642 -31.36 14.99 -37.89
CA LEU A 642 -31.57 14.65 -39.29
C LEU A 642 -31.38 13.15 -39.53
N TRP A 643 -32.31 12.54 -40.26
CA TRP A 643 -32.18 11.16 -40.66
C TRP A 643 -30.96 10.98 -41.58
N ARG A 644 -30.11 10.02 -41.21
CA ARG A 644 -29.00 9.53 -42.03
C ARG A 644 -28.96 8.01 -41.91
N ALA A 645 -28.56 7.35 -42.99
CA ALA A 645 -28.45 5.89 -43.02
C ALA A 645 -27.27 5.39 -42.17
N GLY A 646 -27.41 4.21 -41.57
CA GLY A 646 -26.38 3.53 -40.79
C GLY A 646 -26.72 3.42 -39.30
N ALA A 647 -26.26 2.34 -38.68
CA ALA A 647 -26.53 2.04 -37.27
C ALA A 647 -26.01 3.15 -36.32
N ASN A 648 -24.84 3.73 -36.62
CA ASN A 648 -24.27 4.80 -35.79
C ASN A 648 -25.06 6.09 -35.90
N ALA A 649 -25.49 6.47 -37.11
CA ALA A 649 -26.36 7.62 -37.31
C ALA A 649 -27.72 7.44 -36.62
N GLU A 650 -28.24 6.21 -36.60
CA GLU A 650 -29.46 5.84 -35.87
C GLU A 650 -29.27 5.95 -34.34
N ALA A 651 -28.16 5.46 -33.81
CA ALA A 651 -27.82 5.55 -32.39
C ALA A 651 -27.64 7.01 -31.94
N MET A 652 -26.89 7.81 -32.70
CA MET A 652 -26.70 9.24 -32.44
C MET A 652 -28.02 10.01 -32.47
N ARG A 653 -28.91 9.71 -33.43
CA ARG A 653 -30.24 10.32 -33.48
C ARG A 653 -31.11 9.94 -32.28
N SER A 654 -31.04 8.67 -31.86
CA SER A 654 -31.73 8.19 -30.66
C SER A 654 -31.24 8.92 -29.40
N LEU A 655 -29.93 9.14 -29.27
CA LEU A 655 -29.33 9.88 -28.16
C LEU A 655 -29.63 11.38 -28.21
N ALA A 656 -29.70 11.98 -29.41
CA ALA A 656 -30.11 13.37 -29.57
C ALA A 656 -31.53 13.57 -29.06
N MET A 657 -32.43 12.67 -29.46
CA MET A 657 -33.81 12.66 -29.02
C MET A 657 -33.94 12.35 -27.52
N ALA A 658 -33.12 11.44 -26.99
CA ALA A 658 -33.05 11.18 -25.55
C ALA A 658 -32.62 12.44 -24.78
N THR A 659 -31.62 13.17 -25.29
CA THR A 659 -31.13 14.40 -24.69
C THR A 659 -32.20 15.49 -24.69
N LEU A 660 -32.94 15.68 -25.79
CA LEU A 660 -34.09 16.59 -25.84
C LEU A 660 -35.20 16.17 -24.86
N CYS A 661 -35.37 14.88 -24.64
CA CYS A 661 -36.35 14.36 -23.69
C CYS A 661 -35.94 14.61 -22.25
N SER A 662 -34.67 14.41 -21.93
CA SER A 662 -34.10 14.79 -20.65
C SER A 662 -34.19 16.30 -20.44
N MET A 663 -33.90 17.10 -21.47
CA MET A 663 -34.07 18.56 -21.46
C MET A 663 -35.50 18.98 -21.19
N SER A 664 -36.48 18.37 -21.86
CA SER A 664 -37.88 18.73 -21.66
C SER A 664 -38.35 18.45 -20.23
N GLN A 665 -37.71 17.54 -19.51
CA GLN A 665 -37.99 17.23 -18.11
C GLN A 665 -37.16 18.11 -17.15
N GLY A 666 -35.87 18.31 -17.41
CA GLY A 666 -34.95 19.05 -16.54
C GLY A 666 -34.97 20.57 -16.69
N ALA A 667 -35.53 21.07 -17.80
CA ALA A 667 -35.66 22.49 -18.14
C ALA A 667 -37.08 22.77 -18.68
N ALA A 668 -38.13 22.33 -17.96
CA ALA A 668 -39.48 22.27 -18.50
C ALA A 668 -40.04 23.63 -18.98
N GLU A 669 -39.69 24.74 -18.32
CA GLU A 669 -40.16 26.07 -18.71
C GLU A 669 -39.39 26.61 -19.93
N GLU A 670 -38.07 26.45 -19.97
CA GLU A 670 -37.24 26.80 -21.13
C GLU A 670 -37.60 25.93 -22.36
N ALA A 671 -37.81 24.63 -22.15
CA ALA A 671 -38.11 23.67 -23.20
C ALA A 671 -39.42 24.02 -23.94
N ARG A 672 -40.42 24.58 -23.24
CA ARG A 672 -41.65 25.06 -23.88
C ARG A 672 -41.40 26.18 -24.89
N LEU A 673 -40.31 26.93 -24.77
CA LEU A 673 -39.93 27.98 -25.70
C LEU A 673 -38.97 27.44 -26.78
N VAL A 674 -37.98 26.64 -26.37
CA VAL A 674 -36.89 26.18 -27.25
C VAL A 674 -37.34 25.05 -28.18
N LEU A 675 -38.13 24.07 -27.71
CA LEU A 675 -38.54 22.93 -28.52
C LEU A 675 -39.39 23.34 -29.74
N PRO A 676 -40.44 24.19 -29.60
CA PRO A 676 -41.18 24.69 -30.75
C PRO A 676 -40.32 25.36 -31.81
N GLU A 677 -39.35 26.17 -31.40
CA GLU A 677 -38.57 26.96 -32.34
C GLU A 677 -37.50 26.12 -33.05
N CYS A 678 -36.79 25.27 -32.30
CA CYS A 678 -35.61 24.57 -32.82
C CYS A 678 -35.94 23.19 -33.41
N VAL A 679 -36.98 22.52 -32.89
CA VAL A 679 -37.16 21.07 -33.11
C VAL A 679 -38.43 20.73 -33.90
N SER A 680 -39.44 21.60 -33.97
CA SER A 680 -40.74 21.33 -34.61
C SER A 680 -40.65 20.72 -36.01
N LYS A 681 -39.74 21.21 -36.85
CA LYS A 681 -39.55 20.72 -38.23
C LYS A 681 -39.08 19.26 -38.31
N TYR A 682 -38.46 18.74 -37.26
CA TYR A 682 -37.92 17.37 -37.22
C TYR A 682 -38.90 16.37 -36.58
N LEU A 683 -39.74 16.82 -35.64
CA LEU A 683 -40.60 15.96 -34.84
C LEU A 683 -41.49 14.99 -35.63
N PRO A 684 -42.15 15.36 -36.75
CA PRO A 684 -42.96 14.41 -37.52
C PRO A 684 -42.14 13.19 -37.98
N SER A 685 -40.92 13.44 -38.49
CA SER A 685 -40.02 12.37 -38.94
C SER A 685 -39.48 11.52 -37.79
N LEU A 686 -39.20 12.15 -36.63
CA LEU A 686 -38.68 11.47 -35.43
C LEU A 686 -39.76 10.66 -34.70
N LEU A 687 -41.02 11.08 -34.77
CA LEU A 687 -42.17 10.31 -34.32
C LEU A 687 -42.37 9.08 -35.19
N GLU A 688 -42.01 9.15 -36.47
CA GLU A 688 -42.08 8.06 -37.45
C GLU A 688 -40.79 7.24 -37.60
N ASP A 689 -39.80 7.46 -36.74
CA ASP A 689 -38.50 6.80 -36.84
C ASP A 689 -38.60 5.27 -36.76
N ARG A 690 -37.67 4.55 -37.39
CA ARG A 690 -37.62 3.08 -37.34
C ARG A 690 -37.28 2.59 -35.93
N THR A 691 -36.46 3.33 -35.18
CA THR A 691 -36.02 2.93 -33.85
C THR A 691 -37.07 3.23 -32.79
N VAL A 692 -37.41 2.21 -32.00
CA VAL A 692 -38.37 2.32 -30.89
C VAL A 692 -37.96 3.41 -29.90
N SER A 693 -36.66 3.47 -29.53
CA SER A 693 -36.15 4.47 -28.59
C SER A 693 -36.33 5.91 -29.09
N THR A 694 -36.03 6.19 -30.35
CA THR A 694 -36.23 7.53 -30.94
C THR A 694 -37.70 7.92 -30.84
N ARG A 695 -38.61 7.07 -31.31
CA ARG A 695 -40.07 7.34 -31.22
C ARG A 695 -40.54 7.55 -29.78
N HIS A 696 -40.08 6.71 -28.85
CA HIS A 696 -40.42 6.83 -27.44
C HIS A 696 -40.02 8.20 -26.87
N TYR A 697 -38.78 8.63 -27.09
CA TYR A 697 -38.30 9.93 -26.62
C TYR A 697 -38.99 11.10 -27.33
N SER A 698 -39.30 10.96 -28.63
CA SER A 698 -40.07 11.95 -29.40
C SER A 698 -41.45 12.20 -28.79
N VAL A 699 -42.22 11.14 -28.52
CA VAL A 699 -43.56 11.26 -27.91
C VAL A 699 -43.45 11.85 -26.50
N LYS A 700 -42.47 11.38 -25.71
CA LYS A 700 -42.28 11.86 -24.34
C LYS A 700 -41.87 13.34 -24.29
N CYS A 701 -41.13 13.86 -25.28
CA CYS A 701 -40.82 15.29 -25.40
C CYS A 701 -42.07 16.17 -25.50
N LEU A 702 -43.14 15.66 -26.12
CA LEU A 702 -44.38 16.42 -26.34
C LEU A 702 -45.08 16.82 -25.04
N PHE A 703 -44.74 16.18 -23.91
CA PHE A 703 -45.34 16.47 -22.61
C PHE A 703 -45.03 17.88 -22.12
N ASN A 704 -43.87 18.43 -22.50
CA ASN A 704 -43.43 19.79 -22.19
C ASN A 704 -43.16 20.59 -23.47
N PHE A 705 -43.84 20.25 -24.56
CA PHE A 705 -43.80 20.98 -25.81
C PHE A 705 -44.75 22.17 -25.70
N GLY A 706 -44.22 23.38 -25.85
CA GLY A 706 -44.99 24.61 -25.62
C GLY A 706 -45.96 24.92 -26.76
N GLU A 707 -46.51 26.14 -26.71
CA GLU A 707 -47.52 26.59 -27.67
C GLU A 707 -46.91 26.82 -29.06
N VAL A 708 -47.54 26.25 -30.10
CA VAL A 708 -47.09 26.37 -31.49
C VAL A 708 -48.26 26.70 -32.40
N GLY A 709 -48.02 27.49 -33.46
CA GLY A 709 -49.05 27.80 -34.46
C GLY A 709 -49.65 26.54 -35.08
N VAL A 710 -50.95 26.57 -35.38
CA VAL A 710 -51.72 25.39 -35.81
C VAL A 710 -51.11 24.69 -37.02
N GLU A 711 -50.61 25.45 -38.01
CA GLU A 711 -49.96 24.89 -39.21
C GLU A 711 -48.70 24.08 -38.90
N GLN A 712 -47.90 24.51 -37.93
CA GLN A 712 -46.69 23.80 -37.51
C GLN A 712 -47.02 22.61 -36.59
N LEU A 713 -48.04 22.76 -35.74
CA LEU A 713 -48.46 21.73 -34.80
C LEU A 713 -49.17 20.56 -35.49
N LYS A 714 -49.95 20.83 -36.55
CA LYS A 714 -50.74 19.83 -37.29
C LYS A 714 -49.94 18.58 -37.68
N PRO A 715 -48.80 18.65 -38.41
CA PRO A 715 -48.05 17.45 -38.77
C PRO A 715 -47.54 16.66 -37.55
N ILE A 716 -47.15 17.36 -36.47
CA ILE A 716 -46.71 16.73 -35.21
C ILE A 716 -47.88 16.02 -34.54
N ALA A 717 -49.05 16.66 -34.49
CA ALA A 717 -50.26 16.15 -33.87
C ALA A 717 -50.75 14.87 -34.56
N TYR A 718 -50.80 14.85 -35.90
CA TYR A 718 -51.17 13.66 -36.66
C TYR A 718 -50.12 12.53 -36.56
N ALA A 719 -48.83 12.85 -36.58
CA ALA A 719 -47.78 11.84 -36.36
C ALA A 719 -47.87 11.24 -34.95
N THR A 720 -48.20 12.05 -33.94
CA THR A 720 -48.46 11.60 -32.56
C THR A 720 -49.68 10.71 -32.49
N LEU A 721 -50.77 11.08 -33.18
CA LEU A 721 -52.00 10.29 -33.23
C LEU A 721 -51.75 8.90 -33.84
N GLN A 722 -50.95 8.81 -34.90
CA GLN A 722 -50.57 7.52 -35.49
C GLN A 722 -49.77 6.63 -34.52
N ARG A 723 -49.18 7.17 -33.45
CA ARG A 723 -48.49 6.36 -32.44
C ARG A 723 -49.44 5.60 -31.51
N LEU A 724 -50.76 5.83 -31.57
CA LEU A 724 -51.74 4.93 -30.96
C LEU A 724 -51.75 3.55 -31.62
N ASP A 725 -51.28 3.43 -32.86
CA ASP A 725 -51.09 2.18 -33.59
C ASP A 725 -49.62 1.68 -33.57
N ASP A 726 -48.76 2.25 -32.70
CA ASP A 726 -47.34 1.85 -32.65
C ASP A 726 -47.19 0.37 -32.23
N PRO A 727 -46.25 -0.39 -32.81
CA PRO A 727 -45.96 -1.75 -32.36
C PRO A 727 -45.62 -1.87 -30.86
N SER A 728 -45.02 -0.83 -30.27
CA SER A 728 -44.65 -0.78 -28.85
C SER A 728 -45.79 -0.29 -27.97
N ALA A 729 -46.25 -1.14 -27.04
CA ALA A 729 -47.27 -0.80 -26.04
C ALA A 729 -46.96 0.48 -25.26
N GLY A 730 -45.71 0.62 -24.80
CA GLY A 730 -45.30 1.81 -24.04
C GLY A 730 -45.36 3.11 -24.86
N ILE A 731 -45.19 3.05 -26.19
CA ILE A 731 -45.33 4.21 -27.06
C ILE A 731 -46.81 4.56 -27.26
N ARG A 732 -47.69 3.56 -27.41
CA ARG A 732 -49.15 3.79 -27.47
C ARG A 732 -49.66 4.47 -26.21
N GLU A 733 -49.24 4.00 -25.04
CA GLU A 733 -49.58 4.60 -23.74
C GLU A 733 -49.12 6.06 -23.64
N LEU A 734 -47.87 6.35 -24.04
CA LEU A 734 -47.33 7.71 -24.04
C LEU A 734 -48.06 8.62 -25.05
N ALA A 735 -48.38 8.10 -26.23
CA ALA A 735 -49.04 8.86 -27.29
C ALA A 735 -50.44 9.28 -26.86
N ALA A 736 -51.20 8.36 -26.24
CA ALA A 736 -52.50 8.67 -25.64
C ALA A 736 -52.40 9.87 -24.69
N LEU A 737 -51.43 9.85 -23.77
CA LEU A 737 -51.22 10.89 -22.77
C LEU A 737 -50.61 12.19 -23.33
N ALA A 738 -49.93 12.14 -24.47
CA ALA A 738 -49.31 13.31 -25.10
C ALA A 738 -50.34 14.17 -25.87
N ILE A 739 -51.29 13.54 -26.56
CA ILE A 739 -52.31 14.21 -27.38
C ILE A 739 -53.05 15.35 -26.65
N PRO A 740 -53.59 15.18 -25.43
CA PRO A 740 -54.31 16.26 -24.72
C PRO A 740 -53.41 17.43 -24.26
N LYS A 741 -52.09 17.25 -24.31
CA LYS A 741 -51.08 18.25 -23.91
C LYS A 741 -50.61 19.13 -25.06
N LEU A 742 -50.90 18.74 -26.31
CA LEU A 742 -50.61 19.56 -27.48
C LEU A 742 -51.38 20.87 -27.39
N SER A 743 -50.67 21.99 -27.49
CA SER A 743 -51.20 23.32 -27.21
C SER A 743 -51.12 24.20 -28.47
N PRO A 744 -52.21 24.31 -29.26
CA PRO A 744 -52.25 25.17 -30.44
C PRO A 744 -52.27 26.65 -30.04
N LYS A 745 -51.47 27.45 -30.73
CA LYS A 745 -51.49 28.92 -30.66
C LYS A 745 -52.28 29.47 -31.84
N PHE A 746 -53.44 30.02 -31.56
CA PHE A 746 -54.31 30.63 -32.57
C PHE A 746 -53.92 32.09 -32.83
N VAL A 747 -54.06 32.53 -34.08
CA VAL A 747 -53.84 33.95 -34.44
C VAL A 747 -54.92 34.83 -33.79
N LYS A 748 -54.50 35.95 -33.17
CA LYS A 748 -55.37 36.82 -32.34
C LYS A 748 -56.38 37.68 -33.12
N THR A 749 -56.28 37.77 -34.45
CA THR A 749 -57.19 38.59 -35.26
C THR A 749 -58.49 37.84 -35.56
N LYS A 750 -59.62 38.38 -35.11
CA LYS A 750 -60.96 37.92 -35.53
C LYS A 750 -61.11 38.12 -37.04
N GLY A 751 -61.33 37.03 -37.78
CA GLY A 751 -61.48 36.98 -39.23
C GLY A 751 -61.35 35.54 -39.75
N GLU A 752 -61.64 35.31 -41.04
CA GLU A 752 -61.71 33.99 -41.69
C GLU A 752 -60.51 33.07 -41.36
N GLN A 753 -59.29 33.63 -41.25
CA GLN A 753 -58.07 32.87 -40.97
C GLN A 753 -58.07 32.21 -39.58
N GLY A 754 -58.55 32.90 -38.54
CA GLY A 754 -58.59 32.36 -37.18
C GLY A 754 -59.65 31.28 -37.03
N ASP A 755 -60.80 31.46 -37.68
CA ASP A 755 -61.88 30.47 -37.69
C ASP A 755 -61.45 29.19 -38.42
N ILE A 756 -60.67 29.31 -39.51
CA ILE A 756 -60.06 28.16 -40.20
C ILE A 756 -59.07 27.41 -39.30
N GLU A 757 -58.21 28.10 -38.55
CA GLU A 757 -57.26 27.46 -37.63
C GLU A 757 -57.99 26.68 -36.52
N HIS A 758 -59.09 27.24 -35.99
CA HIS A 758 -59.95 26.57 -35.03
C HIS A 758 -60.63 25.32 -35.62
N GLU A 759 -61.22 25.42 -36.81
CA GLU A 759 -61.86 24.30 -37.50
C GLU A 759 -60.86 23.16 -37.80
N VAL A 760 -59.66 23.50 -38.24
CA VAL A 760 -58.58 22.53 -38.51
C VAL A 760 -58.19 21.79 -37.23
N TRP A 761 -58.07 22.51 -36.11
CA TRP A 761 -57.72 21.88 -34.83
C TRP A 761 -58.87 21.02 -34.28
N GLU A 762 -60.12 21.50 -34.33
CA GLU A 762 -61.30 20.72 -33.93
C GLU A 762 -61.45 19.44 -34.77
N THR A 763 -61.13 19.50 -36.07
CA THR A 763 -61.08 18.33 -36.94
C THR A 763 -60.05 17.31 -36.48
N PHE A 764 -58.87 17.76 -36.04
CA PHE A 764 -57.87 16.89 -35.43
C PHE A 764 -58.39 16.27 -34.13
N ILE A 765 -58.96 17.07 -33.23
CA ILE A 765 -59.51 16.59 -31.94
C ILE A 765 -60.60 15.55 -32.15
N LYS A 766 -61.52 15.77 -33.11
CA LYS A 766 -62.53 14.80 -33.50
C LYS A 766 -61.92 13.47 -33.91
N LYS A 767 -60.92 13.50 -34.79
CA LYS A 767 -60.23 12.28 -35.25
C LYS A 767 -59.47 11.59 -34.10
N ALA A 768 -58.85 12.37 -33.22
CA ALA A 768 -58.14 11.84 -32.07
C ALA A 768 -59.10 11.11 -31.11
N LEU A 769 -60.24 11.72 -30.78
CA LEU A 769 -61.26 11.11 -29.92
C LEU A 769 -61.89 9.86 -30.56
N ASP A 770 -62.22 9.90 -31.85
CA ASP A 770 -62.73 8.74 -32.58
C ASP A 770 -61.75 7.55 -32.47
N MET A 771 -60.44 7.80 -32.65
CA MET A 771 -59.39 6.79 -32.54
C MET A 771 -59.16 6.33 -31.09
N MET A 772 -59.18 7.25 -30.12
CA MET A 772 -59.01 6.93 -28.71
C MET A 772 -60.14 6.02 -28.20
N PHE A 773 -61.39 6.28 -28.56
CA PHE A 773 -62.51 5.40 -28.21
C PHE A 773 -62.39 4.02 -28.87
N LEU A 774 -61.92 3.96 -30.12
CA LEU A 774 -61.69 2.69 -30.81
C LEU A 774 -60.65 1.84 -30.07
N HIS A 775 -59.52 2.42 -29.66
CA HIS A 775 -58.52 1.71 -28.87
C HIS A 775 -58.98 1.40 -27.44
N TYR A 776 -59.84 2.23 -26.86
CA TYR A 776 -60.39 1.98 -25.51
C TYR A 776 -61.25 0.70 -25.50
N ASP A 777 -61.96 0.41 -26.58
CA ASP A 777 -62.75 -0.82 -26.72
C ASP A 777 -61.88 -2.06 -27.03
N GLY A 778 -60.57 -1.89 -27.15
CA GLY A 778 -59.60 -2.97 -27.29
C GLY A 778 -59.23 -3.61 -25.93
N PRO A 779 -58.54 -4.76 -25.93
CA PRO A 779 -58.26 -5.54 -24.71
C PRO A 779 -57.09 -5.01 -23.85
N GLU A 780 -56.42 -3.92 -24.24
CA GLU A 780 -55.17 -3.46 -23.61
C GLU A 780 -55.43 -2.57 -22.38
N VAL A 781 -55.52 -3.19 -21.19
CA VAL A 781 -55.89 -2.53 -19.93
C VAL A 781 -55.02 -1.31 -19.56
N ARG A 782 -53.70 -1.36 -19.81
CA ARG A 782 -52.80 -0.22 -19.50
C ARG A 782 -53.04 0.96 -20.43
N LEU A 783 -53.28 0.69 -21.71
CA LEU A 783 -53.62 1.71 -22.70
C LEU A 783 -55.00 2.30 -22.39
N GLN A 784 -56.01 1.48 -22.05
CA GLN A 784 -57.33 1.95 -21.61
C GLN A 784 -57.22 2.96 -20.46
N LYS A 785 -56.39 2.67 -19.44
CA LYS A 785 -56.17 3.61 -18.33
C LYS A 785 -55.63 4.96 -18.80
N SER A 786 -54.64 4.95 -19.70
CA SER A 786 -54.05 6.17 -20.29
C SER A 786 -55.03 6.94 -21.18
N LEU A 787 -55.82 6.22 -21.97
CA LEU A 787 -56.89 6.76 -22.81
C LEU A 787 -58.00 7.40 -21.98
N LYS A 788 -58.45 6.75 -20.89
CA LYS A 788 -59.47 7.31 -19.98
C LYS A 788 -59.06 8.68 -19.45
N VAL A 789 -57.81 8.82 -18.99
CA VAL A 789 -57.27 10.11 -18.52
C VAL A 789 -57.31 11.15 -19.65
N SER A 790 -56.90 10.76 -20.85
CA SER A 790 -56.78 11.66 -22.00
C SER A 790 -58.15 12.09 -22.55
N ILE A 791 -59.09 11.15 -22.63
CA ILE A 791 -60.49 11.40 -23.01
C ILE A 791 -61.14 12.34 -22.01
N ASN A 792 -60.92 12.16 -20.70
CA ASN A 792 -61.48 13.07 -19.69
C ASN A 792 -60.96 14.51 -19.88
N LEU A 793 -59.64 14.68 -20.05
CA LEU A 793 -59.04 15.99 -20.30
C LEU A 793 -59.54 16.65 -21.59
N LEU A 794 -59.74 15.86 -22.65
CA LEU A 794 -60.28 16.36 -23.91
C LEU A 794 -61.78 16.65 -23.81
N ALA A 795 -62.54 15.88 -23.04
CA ALA A 795 -63.97 16.10 -22.83
C ALA A 795 -64.24 17.40 -22.08
N GLU A 796 -63.38 17.77 -21.12
CA GLU A 796 -63.45 19.06 -20.43
C GLU A 796 -63.21 20.23 -21.40
N LYS A 797 -62.30 20.09 -22.37
CA LYS A 797 -61.95 21.13 -23.34
C LYS A 797 -62.89 21.19 -24.55
N TYR A 798 -63.40 20.04 -24.99
CA TYR A 798 -64.18 19.86 -26.22
C TYR A 798 -65.38 18.91 -25.99
N PRO A 799 -66.35 19.31 -25.15
CA PRO A 799 -67.42 18.42 -24.69
C PRO A 799 -68.31 17.91 -25.82
N ASP A 800 -68.71 18.78 -26.76
CA ASP A 800 -69.62 18.40 -27.84
C ASP A 800 -68.95 17.44 -28.85
N ILE A 801 -67.70 17.73 -29.22
CA ILE A 801 -66.91 16.85 -30.09
C ILE A 801 -66.75 15.46 -29.44
N CYS A 802 -66.49 15.42 -28.13
CA CYS A 802 -66.34 14.18 -27.38
C CYS A 802 -67.61 13.33 -27.35
N LYS A 803 -68.77 13.94 -27.07
CA LYS A 803 -70.08 13.25 -27.12
C LYS A 803 -70.38 12.68 -28.50
N ASP A 804 -70.14 13.47 -29.54
CA ASP A 804 -70.41 13.05 -30.91
C ASP A 804 -69.47 11.93 -31.36
N SER A 805 -68.20 11.97 -30.97
CA SER A 805 -67.23 10.90 -31.18
C SER A 805 -67.62 9.61 -30.46
N TYR A 806 -68.01 9.71 -29.18
CA TYR A 806 -68.48 8.56 -28.40
C TYR A 806 -69.69 7.88 -29.07
N LYS A 807 -70.72 8.65 -29.44
CA LYS A 807 -71.93 8.13 -30.11
C LYS A 807 -71.60 7.43 -31.43
N ARG A 808 -70.71 8.01 -32.24
CA ARG A 808 -70.27 7.39 -33.49
C ARG A 808 -69.53 6.08 -33.25
N THR A 809 -68.58 6.05 -32.32
CA THR A 809 -67.78 4.85 -32.07
C THR A 809 -68.62 3.72 -31.45
N VAL A 810 -69.54 4.02 -30.52
CA VAL A 810 -70.46 3.01 -29.96
C VAL A 810 -71.37 2.43 -31.04
N ALA A 811 -71.88 3.25 -31.97
CA ALA A 811 -72.70 2.76 -33.08
C ALA A 811 -71.92 1.86 -34.07
N MET A 812 -70.59 1.92 -34.05
CA MET A 812 -69.71 1.15 -34.92
C MET A 812 -69.06 -0.07 -34.23
N SER A 813 -69.09 -0.15 -32.88
CA SER A 813 -68.54 -1.29 -32.12
C SER A 813 -69.52 -2.46 -32.02
N TYR A 814 -69.00 -3.68 -32.06
CA TYR A 814 -69.79 -4.92 -31.99
C TYR A 814 -70.04 -5.42 -30.56
N ASN A 815 -69.17 -5.08 -29.58
CA ASN A 815 -69.26 -5.60 -28.20
C ASN A 815 -69.42 -4.49 -27.14
N SER A 816 -68.91 -3.28 -27.39
CA SER A 816 -69.07 -2.01 -26.64
C SER A 816 -69.04 -2.02 -25.09
N LEU A 817 -68.73 -3.15 -24.44
CA LEU A 817 -68.75 -3.34 -22.99
C LEU A 817 -67.85 -2.34 -22.27
N SER A 818 -66.60 -2.20 -22.74
CA SER A 818 -65.63 -1.27 -22.16
C SER A 818 -66.09 0.18 -22.34
N LEU A 819 -66.68 0.53 -23.49
CA LEU A 819 -67.22 1.87 -23.73
C LEU A 819 -68.41 2.21 -22.82
N HIS A 820 -69.31 1.26 -22.56
CA HIS A 820 -70.42 1.45 -21.62
C HIS A 820 -69.94 1.58 -20.17
N GLU A 821 -68.93 0.81 -19.77
CA GLU A 821 -68.26 0.97 -18.48
C GLU A 821 -67.64 2.37 -18.36
N LEU A 822 -66.93 2.84 -19.39
CA LEU A 822 -66.37 4.18 -19.43
C LEU A 822 -67.45 5.29 -19.31
N GLN A 823 -68.59 5.12 -19.97
CA GLN A 823 -69.73 6.05 -19.87
C GLN A 823 -70.29 6.14 -18.44
N SER A 824 -70.32 5.03 -17.70
CA SER A 824 -70.74 5.03 -16.29
C SER A 824 -69.77 5.82 -15.40
N GLU A 825 -68.50 5.91 -15.80
CA GLU A 825 -67.44 6.60 -15.06
C GLU A 825 -67.22 8.05 -15.54
N LEU A 826 -67.66 8.41 -16.75
CA LEU A 826 -67.56 9.75 -17.35
C LEU A 826 -68.94 10.25 -17.81
N PRO A 827 -69.72 10.90 -16.91
CA PRO A 827 -71.08 11.36 -17.21
C PRO A 827 -71.16 12.40 -18.35
N ILE A 828 -70.04 13.06 -18.67
CA ILE A 828 -69.93 14.03 -19.78
C ILE A 828 -70.14 13.38 -21.16
N LEU A 829 -70.15 12.05 -21.27
CA LEU A 829 -70.39 11.30 -22.50
C LEU A 829 -71.89 11.16 -22.86
N ILE A 830 -72.80 11.68 -22.04
CA ILE A 830 -74.26 11.66 -22.24
C ILE A 830 -74.75 12.81 -23.12
#